data_AF-A0A848FGA4-F1
#
_entry.id   AF-A0A848FGA4-F1
#
_cell.length_a   1.000
_cell.length_b   1.000
_cell.length_c   1.000
_cell.angle_alpha   90.00
_cell.angle_beta   90.00
_cell.angle_gamma   90.00
#
_symmetry.space_group_name_H-M   'P 1'
#
loop_
_entity.id
_entity.type
_entity.pdbx_description
1 polymer ?
#
loop_
_entity_poly.entity_id
_entity_poly.type
_entity_poly.pdbx_seq_one_letter_code
_entity_poly.pdbx_strand_id
1 'polypeptide(L)'
;MPKNTKTTAEHADALLEVTRPASPAAKSMSRKKSAPAAGSPADAPAAPAASAALATLPVPAASAAVAQPAPGLLAAQRLDQSAHALLSRAAMGLSPISLTLAWADWSMHLAASPGRQSTLGQLALELAAASLQQQPGTPPRRETDDRFRDPAWEQWPFNAFKSQYKAACAWWEQAVQVDGVARHHAQLVNFFTRQWLDSVSPSNWAATNPLVRQAARDSGGQSLLQGLQLLGQDVAQQAAQGAQGEEAAAALQPLPYRVGIDVGVTPGKVVYRNRLIELIRYEPTTATVHPEPVLVVPSCIMKYYILDLSPQNSMVRYLVGQGHTVYIVSWRNPDEPDRDLGMRDYLHSGVMDAMAAVGRLSGARRIHAAGYCLGGTFLAIVAAALAGLKAGDAQPHRRHSDTAADLPELASVTLLTTLTDFSEPGQLGVFIDDDQLRTLREEMARTGFLSGKQMAGSFQFLGSRDLIWARNVRRYLLGKQDQPNDLMSWNADVTRLPERMHSEYLQSLYLNNALAAGRYRVGDAAVALSDIHAPMFVVGTSRDHVAPWKSVYKIHLLTDTDTTFVLASGGHNAGVVSEPGHARRSYQLTRRTRGQGYVTPEDYAAGAPVHEGSWWEAWSAWLVDHSSARVPAPPIPADAALCDAPGEYVHVRYAD
;
A
#
# COMPACT_ATOMS: atom_id res chain seq x y z
N MET A 1 -30.73 -3.14 -64.04
CA MET A 1 -30.63 -1.72 -64.43
C MET A 1 -29.57 -1.06 -63.55
N PRO A 2 -28.70 -0.22 -64.11
CA PRO A 2 -27.42 -0.72 -64.57
C PRO A 2 -26.18 0.09 -64.13
N LYS A 3 -25.03 -0.60 -64.21
CA LYS A 3 -23.76 -0.21 -64.87
C LYS A 3 -22.99 1.05 -64.45
N ASN A 4 -21.70 0.77 -64.23
CA ASN A 4 -20.50 1.44 -64.78
C ASN A 4 -20.27 2.92 -64.37
N THR A 5 -19.04 3.40 -64.20
CA THR A 5 -17.89 3.20 -65.11
C THR A 5 -16.57 3.54 -64.41
N LYS A 6 -15.51 2.79 -64.76
CA LYS A 6 -14.09 3.22 -64.83
C LYS A 6 -13.99 4.58 -65.54
N THR A 7 -13.03 5.46 -65.26
CA THR A 7 -11.70 5.53 -65.93
C THR A 7 -10.82 6.64 -65.28
N THR A 8 -9.56 6.32 -64.90
CA THR A 8 -8.25 6.86 -65.39
C THR A 8 -8.01 8.37 -65.20
N ALA A 9 -7.01 8.80 -64.41
CA ALA A 9 -5.60 9.00 -64.81
C ALA A 9 -5.52 10.01 -65.98
N GLU A 10 -4.90 11.20 -65.89
CA GLU A 10 -3.50 11.49 -65.60
C GLU A 10 -3.23 13.01 -65.76
N HIS A 11 -2.15 13.51 -65.13
CA HIS A 11 -1.32 14.69 -65.48
C HIS A 11 -1.89 16.13 -65.36
N ALA A 12 -1.28 16.94 -64.47
CA ALA A 12 -0.29 17.97 -64.88
C ALA A 12 0.31 18.71 -63.67
N ASP A 13 1.64 18.83 -63.72
CA ASP A 13 2.58 19.47 -62.81
C ASP A 13 2.35 20.96 -62.49
N ALA A 14 2.85 21.41 -61.33
CA ALA A 14 3.71 22.60 -61.24
C ALA A 14 4.34 22.82 -59.85
N LEU A 15 5.68 22.86 -59.83
CA LEU A 15 6.60 23.67 -58.99
C LEU A 15 7.29 23.03 -57.75
N LEU A 16 8.42 22.36 -58.07
CA LEU A 16 9.82 22.66 -57.69
C LEU A 16 10.30 22.64 -56.21
N GLU A 17 11.24 21.71 -55.99
CA GLU A 17 12.32 21.69 -55.00
C GLU A 17 13.14 22.99 -54.93
N VAL A 18 13.83 23.25 -53.81
CA VAL A 18 15.28 23.60 -53.77
C VAL A 18 15.79 23.84 -52.32
N THR A 19 16.77 23.01 -51.94
CA THR A 19 17.99 23.26 -51.12
C THR A 19 17.99 23.51 -49.61
N ARG A 20 18.94 22.80 -48.97
CA ARG A 20 19.62 23.10 -47.68
C ARG A 20 20.32 24.47 -47.70
N PRO A 21 20.61 25.04 -46.51
CA PRO A 21 21.86 25.75 -46.31
C PRO A 21 22.66 25.30 -45.07
N ALA A 22 23.95 25.64 -45.11
CA ALA A 22 24.98 25.33 -44.14
C ALA A 22 25.24 26.48 -43.14
N SER A 23 25.72 26.08 -41.96
CA SER A 23 26.62 26.69 -40.94
C SER A 23 26.99 28.18 -40.97
N PRO A 24 27.36 28.74 -39.80
CA PRO A 24 28.65 29.41 -39.70
C PRO A 24 29.51 29.02 -38.48
N ALA A 25 30.83 29.17 -38.67
CA ALA A 25 31.91 28.81 -37.77
C ALA A 25 32.32 29.92 -36.79
N ALA A 26 32.95 29.55 -35.66
CA ALA A 26 34.05 30.30 -35.05
C ALA A 26 34.91 29.47 -34.04
N LYS A 27 36.15 29.19 -34.47
CA LYS A 27 37.44 29.22 -33.76
C LYS A 27 37.63 28.56 -32.37
N SER A 28 38.50 27.55 -32.33
CA SER A 28 39.50 27.40 -31.27
C SER A 28 40.77 26.73 -31.81
N MET A 29 41.93 27.17 -31.31
CA MET A 29 43.27 27.00 -31.87
C MET A 29 43.88 25.61 -31.64
N SER A 30 44.65 25.19 -32.64
CA SER A 30 45.56 24.05 -32.68
C SER A 30 46.79 24.25 -31.78
N ARG A 31 47.24 23.17 -31.12
CA ARG A 31 48.66 22.81 -31.07
C ARG A 31 48.85 21.29 -30.96
N LYS A 32 49.46 20.73 -32.02
CA LYS A 32 49.99 19.37 -32.16
C LYS A 32 51.21 19.14 -31.25
N LYS A 33 51.41 17.89 -30.80
CA LYS A 33 52.59 16.99 -31.02
C LYS A 33 52.65 15.95 -29.88
N SER A 34 52.35 14.68 -30.14
CA SER A 34 53.25 13.57 -30.59
C SER A 34 53.71 12.70 -29.42
N ALA A 35 53.40 11.40 -29.49
CA ALA A 35 53.99 10.33 -28.68
C ALA A 35 55.52 10.26 -28.87
N PRO A 36 56.28 9.60 -27.96
CA PRO A 36 56.53 8.17 -28.13
C PRO A 36 56.76 7.36 -26.82
N ALA A 37 57.05 6.07 -27.04
CA ALA A 37 57.13 4.95 -26.12
C ALA A 37 58.37 4.86 -25.20
N ALA A 38 58.22 4.01 -24.18
CA ALA A 38 59.16 3.15 -23.47
C ALA A 38 60.66 3.52 -23.40
N GLY A 39 61.15 3.67 -22.17
CA GLY A 39 62.56 3.56 -21.77
C GLY A 39 62.71 3.57 -20.24
N SER A 40 63.26 2.49 -19.69
CA SER A 40 63.86 2.40 -18.34
C SER A 40 65.40 2.34 -18.52
N PRO A 41 66.28 2.39 -17.47
CA PRO A 41 66.09 2.62 -16.03
C PRO A 41 67.18 3.58 -15.40
N ALA A 42 67.26 3.59 -14.05
CA ALA A 42 68.30 4.14 -13.15
C ALA A 42 68.17 5.65 -12.82
N ASP A 43 68.33 6.14 -11.58
CA ASP A 43 68.84 5.56 -10.34
C ASP A 43 68.45 6.44 -9.13
N ALA A 44 68.63 5.89 -7.93
CA ALA A 44 68.65 6.51 -6.60
C ALA A 44 67.36 6.51 -5.74
N PRO A 45 67.49 6.35 -4.41
CA PRO A 45 68.20 5.28 -3.70
C PRO A 45 67.29 4.54 -2.71
N ALA A 46 67.64 3.29 -2.40
CA ALA A 46 66.94 2.44 -1.44
C ALA A 46 67.14 2.90 0.02
N ALA A 47 66.06 2.89 0.80
CA ALA A 47 66.07 2.92 2.26
C ALA A 47 65.07 1.88 2.80
N PRO A 48 65.31 1.30 3.98
CA PRO A 48 65.16 -0.13 4.21
C PRO A 48 63.74 -0.57 4.60
N ALA A 49 63.44 -1.82 4.26
CA ALA A 49 62.29 -2.57 4.76
C ALA A 49 62.35 -2.69 6.28
N ALA A 50 61.53 -1.89 6.97
CA ALA A 50 61.20 -2.10 8.37
C ALA A 50 59.84 -2.80 8.44
N SER A 51 59.89 -4.10 8.74
CA SER A 51 58.78 -4.88 9.26
C SER A 51 58.27 -4.21 10.54
N ALA A 52 57.25 -3.36 10.41
CA ALA A 52 56.46 -2.92 11.54
C ALA A 52 55.36 -3.97 11.73
N ALA A 53 55.69 -5.00 12.52
CA ALA A 53 54.68 -5.81 13.18
C ALA A 53 53.72 -4.85 13.89
N LEU A 54 52.50 -4.73 13.37
CA LEU A 54 51.39 -4.15 14.11
C LEU A 54 51.21 -5.02 15.35
N ALA A 55 51.75 -4.56 16.47
CA ALA A 55 51.50 -5.13 17.77
C ALA A 55 49.98 -5.19 17.94
N THR A 56 49.45 -6.40 17.90
CA THR A 56 48.09 -6.72 18.31
C THR A 56 47.97 -6.29 19.75
N LEU A 57 47.40 -5.10 19.97
CA LEU A 57 46.90 -4.74 21.28
C LEU A 57 45.89 -5.82 21.67
N PRO A 58 46.04 -6.48 22.84
CA PRO A 58 45.04 -7.42 23.29
C PRO A 58 43.77 -6.60 23.51
N VAL A 59 42.77 -6.82 22.65
CA VAL A 59 41.40 -6.40 22.93
C VAL A 59 41.05 -7.10 24.23
N PRO A 60 40.80 -6.37 25.35
CA PRO A 60 40.28 -7.03 26.52
C PRO A 60 38.95 -7.63 26.08
N ALA A 61 38.82 -8.94 26.22
CA ALA A 61 37.54 -9.63 26.13
C ALA A 61 36.67 -9.13 27.29
N ALA A 62 36.17 -7.90 27.18
CA ALA A 62 35.08 -7.42 27.99
C ALA A 62 33.84 -8.12 27.46
N SER A 63 33.60 -9.32 28.00
CA SER A 63 32.23 -9.75 28.26
C SER A 63 31.61 -8.66 29.13
N ALA A 64 31.08 -7.62 28.49
CA ALA A 64 30.16 -6.72 29.14
C ALA A 64 28.89 -7.55 29.37
N ALA A 65 28.88 -8.31 30.47
CA ALA A 65 27.66 -8.76 31.07
C ALA A 65 26.79 -7.51 31.22
N VAL A 66 25.76 -7.40 30.39
CA VAL A 66 24.75 -6.35 30.53
C VAL A 66 24.27 -6.45 31.96
N ALA A 67 24.63 -5.46 32.79
CA ALA A 67 24.26 -5.46 34.19
C ALA A 67 22.74 -5.54 34.25
N GLN A 68 22.22 -6.63 34.80
CA GLN A 68 20.79 -6.80 35.05
C GLN A 68 20.34 -5.58 35.87
N PRO A 69 19.33 -4.81 35.40
CA PRO A 69 18.89 -3.63 36.12
C PRO A 69 18.53 -4.00 37.56
N ALA A 70 18.87 -3.12 38.51
CA ALA A 70 18.60 -3.36 39.92
C ALA A 70 17.10 -3.71 40.12
N PRO A 71 16.75 -4.63 41.04
CA PRO A 71 15.37 -5.10 41.22
C PRO A 71 14.35 -3.97 41.42
N GLY A 72 14.75 -2.89 42.10
CA GLY A 72 13.91 -1.69 42.28
C GLY A 72 13.69 -0.89 40.99
N LEU A 73 14.66 -0.87 40.08
CA LEU A 73 14.54 -0.23 38.76
C LEU A 73 13.57 -1.02 37.87
N LEU A 74 13.65 -2.35 37.90
CA LEU A 74 12.71 -3.24 37.19
C LEU A 74 11.28 -3.09 37.72
N ALA A 75 11.10 -2.98 39.03
CA ALA A 75 9.80 -2.78 39.65
C ALA A 75 9.19 -1.42 39.27
N ALA A 76 9.99 -0.35 39.30
CA ALA A 76 9.58 0.98 38.87
C ALA A 76 9.20 1.00 37.38
N GLN A 77 10.03 0.40 36.51
CA GLN A 77 9.73 0.27 35.09
C GLN A 77 8.40 -0.46 34.85
N ARG A 78 8.14 -1.58 35.53
CA ARG A 78 6.86 -2.30 35.40
C ARG A 78 5.66 -1.48 35.86
N LEU A 79 5.83 -0.67 36.91
CA LEU A 79 4.77 0.20 37.40
C LEU A 79 4.46 1.30 36.38
N ASP A 80 5.48 1.96 35.83
CA ASP A 80 5.33 2.98 34.79
C ASP A 80 4.67 2.38 33.53
N GLN A 81 5.11 1.19 33.11
CA GLN A 81 4.51 0.44 32.00
C GLN A 81 3.01 0.18 32.25
N SER A 82 2.65 -0.29 33.44
CA SER A 82 1.25 -0.55 33.79
C SER A 82 0.38 0.72 33.79
N ALA A 83 0.92 1.86 34.24
CA ALA A 83 0.23 3.14 34.22
C ALA A 83 0.03 3.65 32.78
N HIS A 84 1.04 3.52 31.92
CA HIS A 84 0.94 3.86 30.50
C HIS A 84 -0.08 2.98 29.78
N ALA A 85 -0.09 1.67 30.04
CA ALA A 85 -1.08 0.75 29.46
C ALA A 85 -2.53 1.11 29.85
N LEU A 86 -2.77 1.52 31.10
CA LEU A 86 -4.09 1.98 31.55
C LEU A 86 -4.51 3.29 30.87
N LEU A 87 -3.60 4.26 30.76
CA LEU A 87 -3.86 5.54 30.08
C LEU A 87 -4.16 5.35 28.59
N SER A 88 -3.39 4.49 27.92
CA SER A 88 -3.59 4.18 26.50
C SER A 88 -4.91 3.45 26.26
N ARG A 89 -5.27 2.47 27.11
CA ARG A 89 -6.59 1.81 27.04
C ARG A 89 -7.75 2.79 27.20
N ALA A 90 -7.65 3.73 28.15
CA ALA A 90 -8.66 4.78 28.33
C ALA A 90 -8.75 5.72 27.12
N ALA A 91 -7.66 5.90 26.39
CA ALA A 91 -7.56 6.72 25.18
C ALA A 91 -7.78 5.92 23.88
N MET A 92 -8.30 4.69 23.96
CA MET A 92 -8.51 3.78 22.82
C MET A 92 -7.25 3.55 21.96
N GLY A 93 -6.09 3.42 22.61
CA GLY A 93 -4.82 3.15 21.94
C GLY A 93 -4.16 4.39 21.32
N LEU A 94 -4.47 5.59 21.83
CA LEU A 94 -3.81 6.86 21.47
C LEU A 94 -2.97 7.38 22.65
N SER A 95 -1.89 8.14 22.39
CA SER A 95 -1.11 8.78 23.47
C SER A 95 -1.78 10.11 23.79
N PRO A 96 -2.37 10.29 24.98
CA PRO A 96 -2.87 11.60 25.38
C PRO A 96 -1.75 12.64 25.43
N ILE A 97 -0.53 12.19 25.73
CA ILE A 97 0.66 13.04 25.82
C ILE A 97 1.05 13.53 24.42
N SER A 98 1.28 12.62 23.47
CA SER A 98 1.67 13.01 22.10
C SER A 98 0.62 13.89 21.42
N LEU A 99 -0.67 13.61 21.65
CA LEU A 99 -1.75 14.47 21.16
C LEU A 99 -1.73 15.86 21.79
N THR A 100 -1.57 15.93 23.11
CA THR A 100 -1.52 17.22 23.82
C THR A 100 -0.32 18.03 23.38
N LEU A 101 0.86 17.40 23.23
CA LEU A 101 2.07 18.04 22.73
C LEU A 101 1.89 18.55 21.30
N ALA A 102 1.27 17.76 20.42
CA ALA A 102 1.00 18.19 19.05
C ALA A 102 0.09 19.42 18.97
N TRP A 103 -1.01 19.43 19.74
CA TRP A 103 -1.91 20.57 19.83
C TRP A 103 -1.25 21.79 20.48
N ALA A 104 -0.46 21.58 21.53
CA ALA A 104 0.29 22.65 22.17
C ALA A 104 1.29 23.27 21.19
N ASP A 105 2.11 22.47 20.51
CA ASP A 105 3.09 22.91 19.53
C ASP A 105 2.45 23.73 18.40
N TRP A 106 1.39 23.22 17.79
CA TRP A 106 0.62 23.94 16.78
C TRP A 106 0.05 25.26 17.31
N SER A 107 -0.62 25.24 18.48
CA SER A 107 -1.29 26.42 19.03
C SER A 107 -0.30 27.52 19.41
N MET A 108 0.87 27.16 19.95
CA MET A 108 1.93 28.11 20.30
C MET A 108 2.53 28.75 19.05
N HIS A 109 2.85 27.97 18.01
CA HIS A 109 3.35 28.51 16.75
C HIS A 109 2.33 29.40 16.05
N LEU A 110 1.04 29.02 16.07
CA LEU A 110 -0.02 29.85 15.52
C LEU A 110 -0.18 31.17 16.29
N ALA A 111 -0.20 31.10 17.63
CA ALA A 111 -0.29 32.27 18.51
C ALA A 111 0.89 33.24 18.34
N ALA A 112 2.08 32.72 18.07
CA ALA A 112 3.29 33.50 17.80
C ALA A 112 3.38 34.05 16.36
N SER A 113 2.42 33.72 15.48
CA SER A 113 2.44 34.06 14.06
C SER A 113 1.35 35.07 13.66
N PRO A 114 1.50 36.37 13.97
CA PRO A 114 0.46 37.38 13.70
C PRO A 114 0.12 37.52 12.22
N GLY A 115 1.10 37.36 11.32
CA GLY A 115 0.86 37.36 9.87
C GLY A 115 -0.05 36.22 9.44
N ARG A 116 0.20 34.99 9.94
CA ARG A 116 -0.64 33.82 9.66
C ARG A 116 -2.05 34.01 10.21
N GLN A 117 -2.20 34.55 11.42
CA GLN A 117 -3.51 34.87 12.01
C GLN A 117 -4.29 35.88 11.15
N SER A 118 -3.62 36.93 10.66
CA SER A 118 -4.25 37.91 9.75
C SER A 118 -4.73 37.26 8.46
N THR A 119 -3.90 36.44 7.80
CA THR A 119 -4.29 35.72 6.58
C THR A 119 -5.44 34.75 6.83
N LEU A 120 -5.44 34.02 7.95
CA LEU A 120 -6.55 33.12 8.31
C LEU A 120 -7.84 33.90 8.62
N GLY A 121 -7.75 35.07 9.24
CA GLY A 121 -8.89 35.96 9.47
C GLY A 121 -9.48 36.50 8.16
N GLN A 122 -8.62 36.92 7.22
CA GLN A 122 -9.04 37.34 5.88
C GLN A 122 -9.72 36.18 5.12
N LEU A 123 -9.09 35.00 5.12
CA LEU A 123 -9.65 33.80 4.52
C LEU A 123 -11.01 33.44 5.12
N ALA A 124 -11.19 33.56 6.44
CA ALA A 124 -12.48 33.31 7.09
C ALA A 124 -13.57 34.26 6.58
N LEU A 125 -13.25 35.55 6.44
CA LEU A 125 -14.19 36.55 5.89
C LEU A 125 -14.52 36.27 4.41
N GLU A 126 -13.53 35.92 3.61
CA GLU A 126 -13.71 35.57 2.19
C GLU A 126 -14.61 34.34 2.03
N LEU A 127 -14.32 33.27 2.77
CA LEU A 127 -15.10 32.03 2.74
C LEU A 127 -16.53 32.25 3.27
N ALA A 128 -16.69 33.06 4.32
CA ALA A 128 -18.02 33.42 4.84
C ALA A 128 -18.83 34.20 3.79
N ALA A 129 -18.23 35.21 3.15
CA ALA A 129 -18.87 35.97 2.08
C ALA A 129 -19.26 35.09 0.88
N ALA A 130 -18.34 34.20 0.45
CA ALA A 130 -18.61 33.25 -0.63
C ALA A 130 -19.74 32.28 -0.29
N SER A 131 -19.86 31.85 0.97
CA SER A 131 -20.94 30.96 1.43
C SER A 131 -22.33 31.63 1.39
N LEU A 132 -22.39 32.96 1.57
CA LEU A 132 -23.63 33.76 1.50
C LEU A 132 -24.02 34.10 0.06
N GLN A 133 -23.05 34.19 -0.85
CA GLN A 133 -23.25 34.57 -2.26
C GLN A 133 -23.69 33.42 -3.17
N GLN A 134 -23.90 32.21 -2.66
CA GLN A 134 -24.50 31.12 -3.43
C GLN A 134 -25.98 31.41 -3.72
N GLN A 135 -26.20 32.22 -4.75
CA GLN A 135 -27.53 32.59 -5.23
C GLN A 135 -28.20 31.41 -5.97
N PRO A 136 -29.55 31.35 -5.96
CA PRO A 136 -30.28 30.43 -6.81
C PRO A 136 -29.89 30.64 -8.28
N GLY A 137 -29.35 29.62 -8.95
CA GLY A 137 -29.10 29.64 -10.40
C GLY A 137 -27.64 29.77 -10.86
N THR A 138 -26.64 29.80 -9.96
CA THR A 138 -25.24 29.62 -10.37
C THR A 138 -25.02 28.15 -10.78
N PRO A 139 -24.42 27.83 -11.95
CA PRO A 139 -24.21 26.44 -12.34
C PRO A 139 -23.35 25.74 -11.29
N PRO A 140 -23.76 24.57 -10.79
CA PRO A 140 -23.01 23.90 -9.73
C PRO A 140 -21.62 23.54 -10.25
N ARG A 141 -20.57 23.97 -9.53
CA ARG A 141 -19.23 23.39 -9.72
C ARG A 141 -19.36 21.87 -9.56
N ARG A 142 -18.62 21.11 -10.35
CA ARG A 142 -18.59 19.64 -10.23
C ARG A 142 -18.29 19.27 -8.78
N GLU A 143 -19.27 18.68 -8.11
CA GLU A 143 -19.11 18.28 -6.71
C GLU A 143 -18.13 17.12 -6.63
N THR A 144 -17.08 17.30 -5.85
CA THR A 144 -15.99 16.33 -5.65
C THR A 144 -16.20 15.51 -4.39
N ASP A 145 -17.01 15.99 -3.45
CA ASP A 145 -17.36 15.26 -2.24
C ASP A 145 -18.61 14.41 -2.46
N ASP A 146 -18.46 13.08 -2.47
CA ASP A 146 -19.55 12.14 -2.71
C ASP A 146 -20.75 12.31 -1.75
N ARG A 147 -20.55 12.86 -0.55
CA ARG A 147 -21.64 13.10 0.43
C ARG A 147 -22.67 14.12 -0.08
N PHE A 148 -22.24 15.04 -0.93
CA PHE A 148 -23.03 16.19 -1.37
C PHE A 148 -23.42 16.14 -2.85
N ARG A 149 -23.20 14.99 -3.52
CA ARG A 149 -23.46 14.85 -4.97
C ARG A 149 -24.93 14.86 -5.37
N ASP A 150 -25.82 14.51 -4.44
CA ASP A 150 -27.26 14.48 -4.75
C ASP A 150 -27.79 15.91 -4.97
N PRO A 151 -28.59 16.17 -6.03
CA PRO A 151 -29.16 17.49 -6.31
C PRO A 151 -29.94 18.12 -5.16
N ALA A 152 -30.46 17.32 -4.21
CA ALA A 152 -31.15 17.84 -3.03
C ALA A 152 -30.25 18.72 -2.15
N TRP A 153 -28.92 18.54 -2.21
CA TRP A 153 -27.94 19.38 -1.53
C TRP A 153 -27.73 20.76 -2.16
N GLU A 154 -28.33 21.04 -3.32
CA GLU A 154 -28.36 22.38 -3.93
C GLU A 154 -29.59 23.20 -3.50
N GLN A 155 -30.51 22.60 -2.74
CA GLN A 155 -31.74 23.26 -2.31
C GLN A 155 -31.56 23.96 -0.96
N TRP A 156 -32.22 25.10 -0.77
CA TRP A 156 -32.27 25.77 0.53
C TRP A 156 -33.07 24.92 1.54
N PRO A 157 -32.62 24.79 2.81
CA PRO A 157 -31.43 25.38 3.43
C PRO A 157 -30.16 24.51 3.34
N PHE A 158 -30.22 23.34 2.69
CA PHE A 158 -29.14 22.35 2.67
C PHE A 158 -27.89 22.84 1.94
N ASN A 159 -28.07 23.64 0.89
CA ASN A 159 -26.96 24.29 0.20
C ASN A 159 -26.16 25.22 1.14
N ALA A 160 -26.83 25.95 2.04
CA ALA A 160 -26.18 26.81 3.03
C ALA A 160 -25.38 25.98 4.04
N PHE A 161 -25.94 24.88 4.57
CA PHE A 161 -25.21 23.97 5.46
C PHE A 161 -23.98 23.37 4.77
N LYS A 162 -24.13 22.88 3.54
CA LYS A 162 -23.03 22.35 2.73
C LYS A 162 -21.94 23.41 2.54
N SER A 163 -22.30 24.62 2.13
CA SER A 163 -21.35 25.69 1.83
C SER A 163 -20.61 26.19 3.06
N GLN A 164 -21.30 26.33 4.20
CA GLN A 164 -20.65 26.66 5.49
C GLN A 164 -19.70 25.55 5.94
N TYR A 165 -20.09 24.29 5.80
CA TYR A 165 -19.23 23.16 6.12
C TYR A 165 -17.96 23.13 5.24
N LYS A 166 -18.12 23.27 3.92
CA LYS A 166 -16.98 23.31 2.98
C LYS A 166 -16.07 24.50 3.25
N ALA A 167 -16.62 25.66 3.61
CA ALA A 167 -15.85 26.82 4.06
C ALA A 167 -15.05 26.51 5.33
N ALA A 168 -15.67 25.89 6.34
CA ALA A 168 -14.96 25.49 7.57
C ALA A 168 -13.82 24.51 7.26
N CYS A 169 -14.05 23.50 6.42
CA CYS A 169 -13.01 22.56 5.98
C CYS A 169 -11.85 23.26 5.27
N ALA A 170 -12.14 24.14 4.31
CA ALA A 170 -11.11 24.89 3.58
C ALA A 170 -10.31 25.82 4.49
N TRP A 171 -10.95 26.43 5.49
CA TRP A 171 -10.27 27.24 6.49
C TRP A 171 -9.34 26.39 7.35
N TRP A 172 -9.82 25.27 7.88
CA TRP A 172 -9.02 24.38 8.71
C TRP A 172 -7.84 23.75 7.96
N GLU A 173 -8.01 23.43 6.68
CA GLU A 173 -6.92 22.96 5.82
C GLU A 173 -5.75 23.95 5.76
N GLN A 174 -6.04 25.25 5.87
CA GLN A 174 -5.01 26.29 6.00
C GLN A 174 -4.57 26.47 7.46
N ALA A 175 -5.48 26.45 8.43
CA ALA A 175 -5.15 26.71 9.83
C ALA A 175 -4.14 25.71 10.44
N VAL A 176 -4.14 24.47 9.95
CA VAL A 176 -3.17 23.44 10.38
C VAL A 176 -1.79 23.58 9.74
N GLN A 177 -1.64 24.42 8.70
CA GLN A 177 -0.37 24.72 8.04
C GLN A 177 0.26 25.94 8.72
N VAL A 178 1.17 25.69 9.67
CA VAL A 178 1.88 26.72 10.43
C VAL A 178 3.37 26.39 10.43
N ASP A 179 4.20 27.39 10.11
CA ASP A 179 5.65 27.22 10.09
C ASP A 179 6.20 26.98 11.50
N GLY A 180 7.26 26.16 11.59
CA GLY A 180 7.96 25.85 12.85
C GLY A 180 7.40 24.66 13.63
N VAL A 181 6.15 24.27 13.39
CA VAL A 181 5.54 23.07 14.00
C VAL A 181 6.29 21.81 13.55
N ALA A 182 6.57 20.90 14.47
CA ALA A 182 7.21 19.64 14.11
C ALA A 182 6.36 18.85 13.11
N ARG A 183 6.97 18.26 12.07
CA ARG A 183 6.26 17.59 10.97
C ARG A 183 5.25 16.55 11.47
N HIS A 184 5.63 15.75 12.47
CA HIS A 184 4.75 14.75 13.07
C HIS A 184 3.56 15.38 13.80
N HIS A 185 3.78 16.46 14.56
CA HIS A 185 2.71 17.20 15.22
C HIS A 185 1.73 17.82 14.22
N ALA A 186 2.23 18.42 13.13
CA ALA A 186 1.39 18.94 12.06
C ALA A 186 0.52 17.85 11.42
N GLN A 187 1.07 16.63 11.23
CA GLN A 187 0.33 15.48 10.74
C GLN A 187 -0.77 15.02 11.73
N LEU A 188 -0.46 14.93 13.03
CA LEU A 188 -1.42 14.62 14.09
C LEU A 188 -2.57 15.64 14.13
N VAL A 189 -2.27 16.93 14.20
CA VAL A 189 -3.28 17.99 14.26
C VAL A 189 -4.16 17.99 13.01
N ASN A 190 -3.57 17.92 11.81
CA ASN A 190 -4.34 17.84 10.57
C ASN A 190 -5.26 16.61 10.54
N PHE A 191 -4.76 15.45 10.97
CA PHE A 191 -5.53 14.22 10.99
C PHE A 191 -6.73 14.29 11.94
N PHE A 192 -6.52 14.62 13.22
CA PHE A 192 -7.61 14.70 14.19
C PHE A 192 -8.59 15.85 13.90
N THR A 193 -8.11 16.95 13.30
CA THR A 193 -8.99 18.02 12.79
C THR A 193 -9.92 17.50 11.72
N ARG A 194 -9.43 16.69 10.77
CA ARG A 194 -10.27 16.07 9.74
C ARG A 194 -11.31 15.12 10.35
N GLN A 195 -10.94 14.33 11.35
CA GLN A 195 -11.88 13.44 12.04
C GLN A 195 -12.99 14.22 12.75
N TRP A 196 -12.62 15.31 13.42
CA TRP A 196 -13.58 16.21 14.05
C TRP A 196 -14.50 16.86 13.02
N LEU A 197 -13.96 17.39 11.91
CA LEU A 197 -14.75 17.96 10.81
C LEU A 197 -15.72 16.93 10.22
N ASP A 198 -15.25 15.72 9.93
CA ASP A 198 -16.12 14.67 9.39
C ASP A 198 -17.24 14.31 10.36
N SER A 199 -17.01 14.35 11.68
CA SER A 199 -18.06 14.10 12.68
C SER A 199 -19.17 15.15 12.69
N VAL A 200 -18.81 16.43 12.47
CA VAL A 200 -19.77 17.56 12.46
C VAL A 200 -20.36 17.81 11.07
N SER A 201 -20.05 16.96 10.08
CA SER A 201 -20.56 17.11 8.72
C SER A 201 -22.08 17.09 8.68
N PRO A 202 -22.75 18.02 7.96
CA PRO A 202 -24.20 18.09 7.90
C PRO A 202 -24.83 16.85 7.25
N SER A 203 -24.06 16.04 6.51
CA SER A 203 -24.55 14.77 5.95
C SER A 203 -24.83 13.70 7.00
N ASN A 204 -24.27 13.83 8.21
CA ASN A 204 -24.32 12.77 9.22
C ASN A 204 -25.53 12.86 10.14
N TRP A 205 -26.30 13.95 10.05
CA TRP A 205 -27.36 14.25 10.99
C TRP A 205 -28.72 14.31 10.29
N ALA A 206 -29.73 13.68 10.87
CA ALA A 206 -31.07 13.61 10.29
C ALA A 206 -31.71 14.99 10.04
N ALA A 207 -31.42 15.98 10.89
CA ALA A 207 -31.96 17.33 10.77
C ALA A 207 -31.41 18.10 9.55
N THR A 208 -30.14 17.86 9.19
CA THR A 208 -29.42 18.60 8.15
C THR A 208 -29.21 17.81 6.86
N ASN A 209 -29.54 16.52 6.84
CA ASN A 209 -29.42 15.68 5.65
C ASN A 209 -30.76 15.65 4.85
N PRO A 210 -30.79 16.18 3.60
CA PRO A 210 -32.00 16.22 2.79
C PRO A 210 -32.55 14.83 2.43
N LEU A 211 -31.67 13.87 2.17
CA LEU A 211 -32.04 12.52 1.77
C LEU A 211 -32.69 11.75 2.91
N VAL A 212 -32.18 11.92 4.14
CA VAL A 212 -32.79 11.33 5.34
C VAL A 212 -34.18 11.92 5.57
N ARG A 213 -34.32 13.26 5.45
CA ARG A 213 -35.62 13.93 5.63
C ARG A 213 -36.62 13.56 4.55
N GLN A 214 -36.16 13.39 3.31
CA GLN A 214 -37.00 12.92 2.22
C GLN A 214 -37.44 11.47 2.46
N ALA A 215 -36.51 10.55 2.75
CA ALA A 215 -36.83 9.16 3.05
C ALA A 215 -37.79 9.02 4.25
N ALA A 216 -37.60 9.82 5.30
CA ALA A 216 -38.49 9.84 6.44
C ALA A 216 -39.90 10.34 6.09
N ARG A 217 -40.03 11.35 5.21
CA ARG A 217 -41.34 11.81 4.72
C ARG A 217 -42.00 10.78 3.81
N ASP A 218 -41.26 10.28 2.83
CA ASP A 218 -41.77 9.35 1.81
C ASP A 218 -42.20 8.00 2.42
N SER A 219 -41.51 7.56 3.48
CA SER A 219 -41.83 6.32 4.21
C SER A 219 -42.79 6.53 5.40
N GLY A 220 -43.28 7.75 5.64
CA GLY A 220 -44.10 8.06 6.82
C GLY A 220 -43.37 7.79 8.16
N GLY A 221 -42.05 7.90 8.17
CA GLY A 221 -41.18 7.68 9.34
C GLY A 221 -40.69 6.24 9.50
N GLN A 222 -41.13 5.30 8.66
CA GLN A 222 -40.71 3.89 8.75
C GLN A 222 -39.20 3.70 8.59
N SER A 223 -38.54 4.50 7.75
CA SER A 223 -37.07 4.42 7.57
C SER A 223 -36.31 4.67 8.88
N LEU A 224 -36.76 5.63 9.69
CA LEU A 224 -36.14 5.95 10.99
C LEU A 224 -36.47 4.89 12.04
N LEU A 225 -37.71 4.37 12.06
CA LEU A 225 -38.09 3.29 12.96
C LEU A 225 -37.26 2.03 12.68
N GLN A 226 -37.11 1.66 11.41
CA GLN A 226 -36.26 0.55 10.99
C GLN A 226 -34.80 0.80 11.40
N GLY A 227 -34.31 2.02 11.23
CA GLY A 227 -32.97 2.42 11.65
C GLY A 227 -32.72 2.29 13.15
N LEU A 228 -33.69 2.70 13.98
CA LEU A 228 -33.64 2.53 15.44
C LEU A 228 -33.66 1.06 15.85
N GLN A 229 -34.45 0.22 15.16
CA GLN A 229 -34.43 -1.23 15.38
C GLN A 229 -33.06 -1.82 15.05
N LEU A 230 -32.43 -1.40 13.95
CA LEU A 230 -31.08 -1.84 13.58
C LEU A 230 -30.04 -1.37 14.59
N LEU A 231 -30.15 -0.14 15.10
CA LEU A 231 -29.27 0.35 16.17
C LEU A 231 -29.45 -0.48 17.45
N GLY A 232 -30.69 -0.76 17.84
CA GLY A 232 -30.98 -1.60 19.01
C GLY A 232 -30.43 -3.02 18.86
N GLN A 233 -30.53 -3.61 17.67
CA GLN A 233 -29.92 -4.90 17.34
C GLN A 233 -28.39 -4.86 17.48
N ASP A 234 -27.74 -3.84 16.92
CA ASP A 234 -26.28 -3.71 16.96
C ASP A 234 -25.78 -3.48 18.40
N VAL A 235 -26.47 -2.63 19.19
CA VAL A 235 -26.17 -2.42 20.61
C VAL A 235 -26.39 -3.69 21.43
N ALA A 236 -27.49 -4.41 21.20
CA ALA A 236 -27.76 -5.67 21.89
C ALA A 236 -26.72 -6.75 21.54
N GLN A 237 -26.29 -6.82 20.28
CA GLN A 237 -25.22 -7.72 19.84
C GLN A 237 -23.88 -7.36 20.49
N GLN A 238 -23.51 -6.08 20.54
CA GLN A 238 -22.29 -5.62 21.21
C GLN A 238 -22.34 -5.89 22.72
N ALA A 239 -23.48 -5.63 23.38
CA ALA A 239 -23.67 -5.92 24.79
C ALA A 239 -23.63 -7.42 25.08
N ALA A 240 -24.23 -8.25 24.22
CA ALA A 240 -24.17 -9.70 24.31
C ALA A 240 -22.72 -10.20 24.16
N GLN A 241 -21.95 -9.65 23.21
CA GLN A 241 -20.52 -9.96 23.05
C GLN A 241 -19.70 -9.55 24.29
N GLY A 242 -20.01 -8.39 24.91
CA GLY A 242 -19.34 -7.94 26.12
C GLY A 242 -19.74 -8.70 27.39
N ALA A 243 -20.96 -9.23 27.46
CA ALA A 243 -21.49 -9.96 28.62
C ALA A 243 -21.17 -11.47 28.59
N GLN A 244 -20.86 -12.02 27.42
CA GLN A 244 -20.67 -13.46 27.22
C GLN A 244 -19.33 -14.02 27.74
N GLY A 245 -18.47 -13.19 28.36
CA GLY A 245 -17.16 -13.61 28.85
C GLY A 245 -16.23 -14.11 27.73
N GLU A 246 -14.98 -14.41 28.07
CA GLU A 246 -13.97 -14.86 27.11
C GLU A 246 -14.37 -16.17 26.38
N GLU A 247 -15.19 -17.03 27.01
CA GLU A 247 -15.55 -18.35 26.48
C GLU A 247 -16.61 -18.33 25.37
N ALA A 248 -17.62 -17.44 25.39
CA ALA A 248 -18.56 -17.31 24.27
C ALA A 248 -18.12 -16.24 23.25
N ALA A 249 -17.22 -15.33 23.63
CA ALA A 249 -16.40 -14.56 22.68
C ALA A 249 -15.51 -15.47 21.80
N ALA A 250 -15.18 -16.69 22.27
CA ALA A 250 -14.41 -17.69 21.52
C ALA A 250 -15.18 -18.33 20.33
N ALA A 251 -16.50 -18.20 20.26
CA ALA A 251 -17.30 -18.78 19.18
C ALA A 251 -17.24 -17.90 17.92
N LEU A 252 -16.38 -18.28 16.97
CA LEU A 252 -16.26 -17.62 15.67
C LEU A 252 -17.61 -17.56 14.94
N GLN A 253 -18.12 -16.36 14.73
CA GLN A 253 -19.27 -16.15 13.85
C GLN A 253 -18.92 -16.65 12.42
N PRO A 254 -19.82 -17.40 11.77
CA PRO A 254 -19.63 -17.79 10.38
C PRO A 254 -19.58 -16.55 9.50
N LEU A 255 -18.65 -16.55 8.55
CA LEU A 255 -18.56 -15.51 7.53
C LEU A 255 -19.74 -15.65 6.55
N PRO A 256 -20.38 -14.55 6.13
CA PRO A 256 -21.46 -14.61 5.12
C PRO A 256 -21.02 -15.25 3.81
N TYR A 257 -19.77 -15.04 3.40
CA TYR A 257 -19.13 -15.72 2.28
C TYR A 257 -18.07 -16.68 2.83
N ARG A 258 -18.22 -17.98 2.55
CA ARG A 258 -17.34 -19.02 3.07
C ARG A 258 -16.16 -19.22 2.12
N VAL A 259 -14.96 -19.20 2.69
CA VAL A 259 -13.72 -19.50 1.97
C VAL A 259 -13.77 -20.95 1.45
N GLY A 260 -13.40 -21.17 0.19
CA GLY A 260 -13.43 -22.46 -0.50
C GLY A 260 -14.81 -22.89 -1.01
N ILE A 261 -15.86 -22.10 -0.77
CA ILE A 261 -17.23 -22.38 -1.26
C ILE A 261 -17.80 -21.20 -2.05
N ASP A 262 -17.73 -20.00 -1.48
CA ASP A 262 -18.28 -18.77 -2.06
C ASP A 262 -17.17 -17.83 -2.57
N VAL A 263 -16.01 -17.83 -1.90
CA VAL A 263 -14.80 -17.05 -2.24
C VAL A 263 -13.55 -17.92 -2.19
N GLY A 264 -12.49 -17.56 -2.92
CA GLY A 264 -11.26 -18.37 -2.98
C GLY A 264 -11.49 -19.72 -3.67
N VAL A 265 -12.37 -19.74 -4.67
CA VAL A 265 -12.89 -20.96 -5.31
C VAL A 265 -12.24 -21.26 -6.67
N THR A 266 -11.20 -20.53 -7.06
CA THR A 266 -10.51 -20.82 -8.31
C THR A 266 -9.81 -22.18 -8.19
N PRO A 267 -10.09 -23.15 -9.10
CA PRO A 267 -9.51 -24.50 -9.01
C PRO A 267 -7.98 -24.46 -9.01
N GLY A 268 -7.38 -25.18 -8.06
CA GLY A 268 -5.95 -25.22 -7.86
C GLY A 268 -5.56 -26.25 -6.82
N LYS A 269 -4.25 -26.41 -6.59
CA LYS A 269 -3.69 -27.29 -5.57
C LYS A 269 -2.62 -26.55 -4.77
N VAL A 270 -2.53 -26.83 -3.47
CA VAL A 270 -1.34 -26.50 -2.69
C VAL A 270 -0.21 -27.41 -3.17
N VAL A 271 0.88 -26.82 -3.67
CA VAL A 271 2.02 -27.55 -4.27
C VAL A 271 3.30 -27.46 -3.44
N TYR A 272 3.30 -26.63 -2.40
CA TYR A 272 4.38 -26.53 -1.43
C TYR A 272 3.81 -25.98 -0.12
N ARG A 273 4.32 -26.47 1.01
CA ARG A 273 3.95 -26.00 2.35
C ARG A 273 5.18 -25.98 3.23
N ASN A 274 5.33 -24.93 4.02
CA ASN A 274 6.28 -24.86 5.14
C ASN A 274 5.58 -24.26 6.37
N ARG A 275 6.34 -23.94 7.43
CA ARG A 275 5.77 -23.39 8.68
C ARG A 275 5.07 -22.04 8.54
N LEU A 276 5.32 -21.30 7.45
CA LEU A 276 4.85 -19.93 7.26
C LEU A 276 3.86 -19.78 6.10
N ILE A 277 4.01 -20.57 5.03
CA ILE A 277 3.23 -20.44 3.82
C ILE A 277 2.72 -21.77 3.28
N GLU A 278 1.59 -21.70 2.59
CA GLU A 278 1.21 -22.60 1.52
C GLU A 278 1.39 -21.88 0.19
N LEU A 279 1.95 -22.57 -0.80
CA LEU A 279 2.02 -22.09 -2.17
C LEU A 279 0.96 -22.81 -2.99
N ILE A 280 0.00 -22.07 -3.51
CA ILE A 280 -1.08 -22.60 -4.34
C ILE A 280 -0.71 -22.39 -5.79
N ARG A 281 -0.84 -23.43 -6.63
CA ARG A 281 -0.80 -23.36 -8.09
C ARG A 281 -2.19 -23.59 -8.63
N TYR A 282 -2.66 -22.72 -9.50
CA TYR A 282 -4.00 -22.82 -10.09
C TYR A 282 -4.02 -23.68 -11.36
N GLU A 283 -5.14 -24.35 -11.59
CA GLU A 283 -5.36 -25.21 -12.76
C GLU A 283 -5.50 -24.36 -14.03
N PRO A 284 -4.80 -24.70 -15.13
CA PRO A 284 -4.90 -23.93 -16.36
C PRO A 284 -6.28 -24.08 -17.00
N THR A 285 -6.88 -22.97 -17.44
CA THR A 285 -8.16 -22.96 -18.18
C THR A 285 -8.00 -22.76 -19.68
N THR A 286 -6.76 -22.73 -20.18
CA THR A 286 -6.40 -22.55 -21.59
C THR A 286 -5.51 -23.69 -22.07
N ALA A 287 -5.56 -24.02 -23.37
CA ALA A 287 -4.73 -25.09 -23.94
C ALA A 287 -3.23 -24.74 -23.96
N THR A 288 -2.90 -23.45 -24.07
CA THR A 288 -1.54 -22.92 -24.04
C THR A 288 -1.42 -21.81 -23.01
N VAL A 289 -0.24 -21.66 -22.43
CA VAL A 289 0.10 -20.65 -21.42
C VAL A 289 1.39 -19.92 -21.75
N HIS A 290 1.60 -18.77 -21.13
CA HIS A 290 2.91 -18.10 -21.09
C HIS A 290 3.88 -18.91 -20.22
N PRO A 291 5.14 -19.12 -20.69
CA PRO A 291 6.07 -20.02 -20.01
C PRO A 291 6.63 -19.44 -18.71
N GLU A 292 6.74 -18.12 -18.58
CA GLU A 292 7.08 -17.46 -17.32
C GLU A 292 5.84 -17.45 -16.38
N PRO A 293 5.86 -18.17 -15.26
CA PRO A 293 4.74 -18.17 -14.31
C PRO A 293 4.66 -16.84 -13.55
N VAL A 294 3.45 -16.51 -13.09
CA VAL A 294 3.19 -15.34 -12.24
C VAL A 294 3.10 -15.81 -10.79
N LEU A 295 4.07 -15.40 -9.96
CA LEU A 295 4.03 -15.57 -8.51
C LEU A 295 3.41 -14.34 -7.86
N VAL A 296 2.31 -14.54 -7.13
CA VAL A 296 1.61 -13.50 -6.37
C VAL A 296 1.96 -13.61 -4.88
N VAL A 297 2.50 -12.54 -4.31
CA VAL A 297 2.86 -12.38 -2.90
C VAL A 297 1.89 -11.36 -2.26
N PRO A 298 0.78 -11.82 -1.68
CA PRO A 298 -0.19 -10.95 -1.04
C PRO A 298 0.33 -10.44 0.30
N SER A 299 -0.37 -9.48 0.88
CA SER A 299 -0.15 -9.06 2.26
C SER A 299 -0.35 -10.23 3.24
N CYS A 300 0.43 -10.24 4.33
CA CYS A 300 0.15 -11.08 5.50
C CYS A 300 -0.80 -10.40 6.50
N ILE A 301 -1.10 -9.11 6.28
CA ILE A 301 -2.20 -8.39 6.93
C ILE A 301 -3.46 -8.70 6.13
N MET A 302 -4.42 -9.38 6.76
CA MET A 302 -5.56 -10.05 6.13
C MET A 302 -5.15 -11.20 5.21
N LYS A 303 -6.14 -11.93 4.68
CA LYS A 303 -5.90 -13.16 3.91
C LYS A 303 -5.77 -12.90 2.41
N TYR A 304 -5.09 -13.81 1.70
CA TYR A 304 -4.77 -13.64 0.29
C TYR A 304 -5.98 -13.53 -0.64
N TYR A 305 -7.13 -14.09 -0.24
CA TYR A 305 -8.29 -14.26 -1.11
C TYR A 305 -9.00 -12.93 -1.48
N ILE A 306 -8.49 -11.77 -1.06
CA ILE A 306 -8.81 -10.49 -1.71
C ILE A 306 -8.47 -10.47 -3.20
N LEU A 307 -7.45 -11.23 -3.61
CA LEU A 307 -7.06 -11.39 -5.01
C LEU A 307 -7.79 -12.54 -5.71
N ASP A 308 -8.57 -13.31 -4.95
CA ASP A 308 -9.37 -14.45 -5.42
C ASP A 308 -10.71 -14.47 -4.68
N LEU A 309 -11.49 -13.38 -4.79
CA LEU A 309 -12.79 -13.23 -4.11
C LEU A 309 -13.84 -14.16 -4.77
N SER A 310 -14.97 -13.61 -5.20
CA SER A 310 -15.98 -14.36 -5.94
C SER A 310 -15.52 -14.59 -7.39
N PRO A 311 -16.07 -15.57 -8.13
CA PRO A 311 -15.66 -15.87 -9.49
C PRO A 311 -15.65 -14.65 -10.45
N GLN A 312 -16.57 -13.72 -10.27
CA GLN A 312 -16.69 -12.52 -11.10
C GLN A 312 -15.61 -11.47 -10.85
N ASN A 313 -14.99 -11.43 -9.67
CA ASN A 313 -14.02 -10.41 -9.27
C ASN A 313 -12.70 -11.01 -8.74
N SER A 314 -12.37 -12.24 -9.16
CA SER A 314 -11.09 -12.88 -8.88
C SER A 314 -10.02 -12.48 -9.91
N MET A 315 -8.97 -11.81 -9.44
CA MET A 315 -7.79 -11.47 -10.23
C MET A 315 -7.03 -12.73 -10.65
N VAL A 316 -6.92 -13.71 -9.74
CA VAL A 316 -6.31 -15.01 -10.03
C VAL A 316 -7.03 -15.68 -11.19
N ARG A 317 -8.35 -15.83 -11.10
CA ARG A 317 -9.16 -16.45 -12.15
C ARG A 317 -9.01 -15.73 -13.48
N TYR A 318 -8.95 -14.40 -13.45
CA TYR A 318 -8.71 -13.60 -14.64
C TYR A 318 -7.36 -13.93 -15.29
N LEU A 319 -6.25 -13.92 -14.52
CA LEU A 319 -4.91 -14.22 -15.04
C LEU A 319 -4.79 -15.65 -15.59
N VAL A 320 -5.39 -16.63 -14.90
CA VAL A 320 -5.48 -18.01 -15.38
C VAL A 320 -6.24 -18.06 -16.72
N GLY A 321 -7.35 -17.33 -16.81
CA GLY A 321 -8.13 -17.18 -18.04
C GLY A 321 -7.39 -16.51 -19.20
N GLN A 322 -6.43 -15.62 -18.91
CA GLN A 322 -5.56 -15.01 -19.93
C GLN A 322 -4.41 -15.93 -20.39
N GLY A 323 -4.28 -17.11 -19.77
CA GLY A 323 -3.25 -18.09 -20.10
C GLY A 323 -1.93 -17.89 -19.35
N HIS A 324 -1.97 -17.37 -18.13
CA HIS A 324 -0.79 -17.40 -17.24
C HIS A 324 -0.84 -18.62 -16.32
N THR A 325 0.32 -19.22 -16.03
CA THR A 325 0.44 -20.15 -14.90
C THR A 325 0.58 -19.31 -13.63
N VAL A 326 -0.42 -19.34 -12.76
CA VAL A 326 -0.47 -18.49 -11.56
C VAL A 326 -0.16 -19.30 -10.31
N TYR A 327 0.74 -18.76 -9.49
CA TYR A 327 1.01 -19.20 -8.14
C TYR A 327 0.66 -18.09 -7.15
N ILE A 328 0.11 -18.41 -6.00
CA ILE A 328 -0.14 -17.44 -4.93
C ILE A 328 0.34 -17.98 -3.59
N VAL A 329 0.94 -17.10 -2.79
CA VAL A 329 1.32 -17.39 -1.41
C VAL A 329 0.09 -17.22 -0.50
N SER A 330 -0.25 -18.26 0.25
CA SER A 330 -1.23 -18.24 1.34
C SER A 330 -0.47 -18.26 2.68
N TRP A 331 -0.47 -17.12 3.38
CA TRP A 331 0.22 -16.98 4.67
C TRP A 331 -0.54 -17.71 5.78
N ARG A 332 0.19 -18.41 6.65
CA ARG A 332 -0.35 -18.96 7.90
C ARG A 332 -0.77 -17.83 8.83
N ASN A 333 -1.94 -17.96 9.45
CA ASN A 333 -2.38 -17.06 10.51
C ASN A 333 -1.65 -17.45 11.83
N PRO A 334 -0.72 -16.62 12.34
CA PRO A 334 0.18 -17.00 13.43
C PRO A 334 -0.56 -17.14 14.77
N ASP A 335 0.03 -17.92 15.68
CA ASP A 335 -0.42 -18.04 17.07
C ASP A 335 0.72 -17.75 18.06
N GLU A 336 0.48 -17.88 19.36
CA GLU A 336 1.47 -17.64 20.43
C GLU A 336 2.87 -18.25 20.17
N PRO A 337 3.02 -19.51 19.70
CA PRO A 337 4.34 -20.10 19.44
C PRO A 337 5.11 -19.43 18.29
N ASP A 338 4.44 -18.66 17.45
CA ASP A 338 5.01 -18.00 16.29
C ASP A 338 5.59 -16.61 16.65
N ARG A 339 5.58 -16.18 17.93
CA ARG A 339 6.00 -14.82 18.37
C ARG A 339 7.36 -14.37 17.84
N ASP A 340 8.29 -15.31 17.72
CA ASP A 340 9.69 -15.07 17.38
C ASP A 340 9.95 -15.04 15.87
N LEU A 341 8.92 -15.26 15.04
CA LEU A 341 9.01 -15.05 13.60
C LEU A 341 9.28 -13.57 13.32
N GLY A 342 10.40 -13.28 12.67
CA GLY A 342 10.83 -11.92 12.31
C GLY A 342 10.60 -11.59 10.85
N MET A 343 10.93 -10.36 10.44
CA MET A 343 10.93 -9.94 9.04
C MET A 343 11.77 -10.88 8.17
N ARG A 344 12.92 -11.34 8.69
CA ARG A 344 13.80 -12.31 8.00
C ARG A 344 13.05 -13.59 7.60
N ASP A 345 12.20 -14.14 8.48
CA ASP A 345 11.45 -15.38 8.18
C ASP A 345 10.45 -15.17 7.03
N TYR A 346 9.77 -14.02 6.99
CA TYR A 346 8.82 -13.70 5.91
C TYR A 346 9.52 -13.47 4.57
N LEU A 347 10.71 -12.88 4.57
CA LEU A 347 11.51 -12.74 3.34
C LEU A 347 12.04 -14.10 2.86
N HIS A 348 12.65 -14.89 3.77
CA HIS A 348 13.30 -16.14 3.43
C HIS A 348 12.31 -17.29 3.27
N SER A 349 11.63 -17.67 4.34
CA SER A 349 10.67 -18.79 4.35
C SER A 349 9.30 -18.43 3.77
N GLY A 350 9.04 -17.16 3.50
CA GLY A 350 7.88 -16.75 2.71
C GLY A 350 8.25 -16.60 1.24
N VAL A 351 8.81 -15.45 0.87
CA VAL A 351 8.98 -15.06 -0.52
C VAL A 351 10.03 -15.90 -1.25
N MET A 352 11.24 -16.06 -0.68
CA MET A 352 12.32 -16.78 -1.36
C MET A 352 12.02 -18.28 -1.51
N ASP A 353 11.50 -18.92 -0.46
CA ASP A 353 11.07 -20.34 -0.54
C ASP A 353 9.95 -20.54 -1.56
N ALA A 354 8.99 -19.62 -1.66
CA ALA A 354 7.96 -19.64 -2.70
C ALA A 354 8.57 -19.51 -4.11
N MET A 355 9.48 -18.55 -4.33
CA MET A 355 10.19 -18.39 -5.61
C MET A 355 10.98 -19.66 -5.97
N ALA A 356 11.68 -20.25 -5.02
CA ALA A 356 12.43 -21.49 -5.20
C ALA A 356 11.49 -22.66 -5.58
N ALA A 357 10.36 -22.78 -4.91
CA ALA A 357 9.36 -23.80 -5.22
C ALA A 357 8.76 -23.62 -6.62
N VAL A 358 8.42 -22.38 -7.02
CA VAL A 358 7.97 -22.08 -8.40
C VAL A 358 9.03 -22.48 -9.43
N GLY A 359 10.29 -22.08 -9.22
CA GLY A 359 11.39 -22.43 -10.13
C GLY A 359 11.56 -23.94 -10.28
N ARG A 360 11.56 -24.70 -9.17
CA ARG A 360 11.69 -26.17 -9.18
C ARG A 360 10.50 -26.86 -9.86
N LEU A 361 9.27 -26.44 -9.55
CA LEU A 361 8.05 -27.11 -10.02
C LEU A 361 7.70 -26.79 -11.48
N SER A 362 8.02 -25.57 -11.94
CA SER A 362 7.76 -25.15 -13.32
C SER A 362 8.93 -25.40 -14.26
N GLY A 363 10.15 -25.55 -13.73
CA GLY A 363 11.38 -25.54 -14.53
C GLY A 363 11.70 -24.17 -15.13
N ALA A 364 10.93 -23.13 -14.81
CA ALA A 364 11.11 -21.80 -15.38
C ALA A 364 12.37 -21.12 -14.80
N ARG A 365 13.25 -20.65 -15.69
CA ARG A 365 14.43 -19.85 -15.30
C ARG A 365 14.06 -18.43 -14.89
N ARG A 366 12.94 -17.92 -15.38
CA ARG A 366 12.43 -16.58 -15.09
C ARG A 366 10.97 -16.65 -14.68
N ILE A 367 10.58 -15.77 -13.76
CA ILE A 367 9.19 -15.64 -13.30
C ILE A 367 8.76 -14.17 -13.31
N HIS A 368 7.47 -13.93 -13.49
CA HIS A 368 6.86 -12.66 -13.12
C HIS A 368 6.53 -12.69 -11.62
N ALA A 369 6.89 -11.66 -10.88
CA ALA A 369 6.53 -11.56 -9.47
C ALA A 369 5.61 -10.36 -9.25
N ALA A 370 4.51 -10.56 -8.54
CA ALA A 370 3.54 -9.53 -8.20
C ALA A 370 3.32 -9.49 -6.70
N GLY A 371 3.52 -8.33 -6.08
CA GLY A 371 3.34 -8.16 -4.65
C GLY A 371 2.24 -7.16 -4.34
N TYR A 372 1.43 -7.45 -3.32
CA TYR A 372 0.31 -6.60 -2.93
C TYR A 372 0.46 -6.10 -1.48
N CYS A 373 0.33 -4.78 -1.31
CA CYS A 373 0.48 -4.09 -0.02
C CYS A 373 1.79 -4.50 0.70
N LEU A 374 1.74 -5.01 1.92
CA LEU A 374 2.95 -5.45 2.65
C LEU A 374 3.70 -6.59 1.93
N GLY A 375 2.99 -7.47 1.21
CA GLY A 375 3.60 -8.50 0.38
C GLY A 375 4.44 -7.92 -0.77
N GLY A 376 4.03 -6.76 -1.28
CA GLY A 376 4.83 -5.98 -2.23
C GLY A 376 6.08 -5.39 -1.62
N THR A 377 6.04 -4.95 -0.36
CA THR A 377 7.24 -4.46 0.34
C THR A 377 8.23 -5.61 0.54
N PHE A 378 7.76 -6.80 0.93
CA PHE A 378 8.60 -8.00 1.01
C PHE A 378 9.21 -8.35 -0.34
N LEU A 379 8.39 -8.35 -1.41
CA LEU A 379 8.86 -8.62 -2.76
C LEU A 379 9.90 -7.59 -3.24
N ALA A 380 9.71 -6.30 -2.95
CA ALA A 380 10.68 -5.26 -3.32
C ALA A 380 12.03 -5.45 -2.62
N ILE A 381 12.01 -5.81 -1.33
CA ILE A 381 13.24 -6.15 -0.58
C ILE A 381 13.94 -7.35 -1.20
N VAL A 382 13.21 -8.42 -1.50
CA VAL A 382 13.78 -9.64 -2.12
C VAL A 382 14.29 -9.37 -3.52
N ALA A 383 13.54 -8.61 -4.34
CA ALA A 383 13.95 -8.24 -5.69
C ALA A 383 15.27 -7.44 -5.70
N ALA A 384 15.42 -6.49 -4.76
CA ALA A 384 16.66 -5.75 -4.59
C ALA A 384 17.81 -6.66 -4.14
N ALA A 385 17.58 -7.55 -3.17
CA ALA A 385 18.58 -8.52 -2.70
C ALA A 385 19.05 -9.46 -3.82
N LEU A 386 18.13 -9.96 -4.64
CA LEU A 386 18.43 -10.85 -5.78
C LEU A 386 19.30 -10.19 -6.84
N ALA A 387 19.04 -8.91 -7.13
CA ALA A 387 19.83 -8.19 -8.11
C ALA A 387 21.27 -7.93 -7.64
N GLY A 388 21.46 -7.70 -6.33
CA GLY A 388 22.78 -7.60 -5.70
C GLY A 388 23.65 -8.85 -5.87
N LEU A 389 23.04 -10.05 -5.94
CA LEU A 389 23.75 -11.32 -6.12
C LEU A 389 24.34 -11.52 -7.51
N LYS A 390 23.67 -10.98 -8.54
CA LYS A 390 24.18 -11.07 -9.93
C LYS A 390 25.42 -10.21 -10.15
N ALA A 391 25.72 -9.28 -9.25
CA ALA A 391 26.98 -8.53 -9.24
C ALA A 391 28.19 -9.35 -8.74
N GLY A 392 28.04 -10.69 -8.62
CA GLY A 392 29.01 -11.64 -8.09
C GLY A 392 30.47 -11.44 -8.51
N ASP A 393 31.36 -11.84 -7.59
CA ASP A 393 32.84 -11.80 -7.54
C ASP A 393 33.52 -10.44 -7.72
N ALA A 394 32.92 -9.50 -8.47
CA ALA A 394 33.43 -8.14 -8.59
C ALA A 394 33.19 -7.29 -7.32
N GLN A 395 32.16 -7.60 -6.53
CA GLN A 395 31.84 -6.90 -5.28
C GLN A 395 31.39 -7.88 -4.17
N PRO A 396 32.33 -8.60 -3.52
CA PRO A 396 32.01 -9.63 -2.52
C PRO A 396 31.20 -9.10 -1.33
N HIS A 397 31.29 -7.81 -1.00
CA HIS A 397 30.49 -7.16 0.05
C HIS A 397 28.99 -7.02 -0.29
N ARG A 398 28.58 -7.29 -1.54
CA ARG A 398 27.18 -7.30 -1.97
C ARG A 398 26.54 -8.70 -1.97
N ARG A 399 27.28 -9.76 -1.63
CA ARG A 399 26.68 -11.09 -1.45
C ARG A 399 25.88 -11.13 -0.15
N HIS A 400 24.64 -11.57 -0.24
CA HIS A 400 23.78 -11.80 0.92
C HIS A 400 23.93 -13.27 1.36
N SER A 401 24.28 -13.51 2.62
CA SER A 401 24.36 -14.86 3.20
C SER A 401 23.02 -15.59 3.21
N ASP A 402 21.93 -14.82 3.23
CA ASP A 402 20.57 -15.29 3.45
C ASP A 402 19.78 -15.45 2.14
N THR A 403 20.43 -15.41 0.98
CA THR A 403 19.76 -15.63 -0.31
C THR A 403 20.25 -16.93 -0.92
N ALA A 404 19.33 -17.86 -1.18
CA ALA A 404 19.64 -19.12 -1.86
C ALA A 404 20.20 -18.86 -3.28
N ALA A 405 21.22 -19.63 -3.67
CA ALA A 405 21.92 -19.46 -4.95
C ALA A 405 21.06 -19.79 -6.19
N ASP A 406 19.93 -20.49 -6.03
CA ASP A 406 19.15 -21.08 -7.12
C ASP A 406 17.72 -20.51 -7.23
N LEU A 407 17.55 -19.21 -6.99
CA LEU A 407 16.27 -18.53 -7.19
C LEU A 407 16.07 -18.16 -8.67
N PRO A 408 14.86 -18.32 -9.23
CA PRO A 408 14.60 -17.92 -10.61
C PRO A 408 14.78 -16.41 -10.78
N GLU A 409 15.18 -15.99 -11.97
CA GLU A 409 15.31 -14.57 -12.27
C GLU A 409 13.95 -13.90 -12.37
N LEU A 410 13.89 -12.59 -12.12
CA LEU A 410 12.67 -11.82 -12.28
C LEU A 410 12.56 -11.34 -13.73
N ALA A 411 11.60 -11.91 -14.48
CA ALA A 411 11.22 -11.40 -15.80
C ALA A 411 10.59 -10.01 -15.67
N SER A 412 9.80 -9.79 -14.61
CA SER A 412 9.25 -8.49 -14.27
C SER A 412 8.79 -8.44 -12.80
N VAL A 413 8.60 -7.22 -12.28
CA VAL A 413 8.12 -6.96 -10.91
C VAL A 413 6.86 -6.11 -10.96
N THR A 414 5.77 -6.58 -10.37
CA THR A 414 4.53 -5.83 -10.20
C THR A 414 4.34 -5.45 -8.74
N LEU A 415 4.08 -4.17 -8.45
CA LEU A 415 3.81 -3.67 -7.11
C LEU A 415 2.41 -3.06 -7.05
N LEU A 416 1.50 -3.70 -6.31
CA LEU A 416 0.11 -3.29 -6.16
C LEU A 416 -0.06 -2.56 -4.82
N THR A 417 -0.35 -1.26 -4.86
CA THR A 417 -0.58 -0.39 -3.68
C THR A 417 0.46 -0.61 -2.58
N THR A 418 1.73 -0.60 -2.98
CA THR A 418 2.87 -0.99 -2.14
C THR A 418 3.70 0.22 -1.74
N LEU A 419 3.97 0.35 -0.45
CA LEU A 419 4.93 1.34 0.05
C LEU A 419 6.35 0.77 -0.01
N THR A 420 7.25 1.54 -0.62
CA THR A 420 8.71 1.33 -0.60
C THR A 420 9.43 2.48 0.10
N ASP A 421 8.79 3.64 0.18
CA ASP A 421 9.14 4.79 1.01
C ASP A 421 8.02 5.06 2.02
N PHE A 422 8.38 5.02 3.29
CA PHE A 422 7.49 5.18 4.44
C PHE A 422 7.62 6.57 5.10
N SER A 423 8.28 7.54 4.46
CA SER A 423 8.35 8.93 4.96
C SER A 423 6.98 9.62 5.02
N GLU A 424 6.03 9.17 4.21
CA GLU A 424 4.65 9.66 4.15
C GLU A 424 3.69 8.49 3.98
N PRO A 425 3.57 7.57 4.95
CA PRO A 425 2.87 6.31 4.77
C PRO A 425 1.34 6.46 4.91
N GLY A 426 0.83 7.66 4.70
CA GLY A 426 -0.57 8.00 4.91
C GLY A 426 -0.93 8.16 6.38
N GLN A 427 -2.22 7.98 6.67
CA GLN A 427 -2.79 8.22 7.99
C GLN A 427 -2.29 7.21 9.04
N LEU A 428 -1.77 6.05 8.62
CA LEU A 428 -1.15 5.06 9.49
C LEU A 428 0.09 5.61 10.20
N GLY A 429 0.88 6.44 9.52
CA GLY A 429 2.08 7.06 10.10
C GLY A 429 1.79 8.00 11.27
N VAL A 430 0.55 8.48 11.39
CA VAL A 430 0.13 9.37 12.48
C VAL A 430 0.06 8.63 13.82
N PHE A 431 -0.19 7.32 13.80
CA PHE A 431 -0.30 6.49 15.02
C PHE A 431 1.01 5.86 15.46
N ILE A 432 2.08 6.05 14.68
CA ILE A 432 3.37 5.41 14.91
C ILE A 432 4.30 6.45 15.55
N ASP A 433 4.24 6.50 16.87
CA ASP A 433 5.13 7.27 17.75
C ASP A 433 5.78 6.33 18.76
N ASP A 434 6.98 6.66 19.24
CA ASP A 434 7.74 5.81 20.17
C ASP A 434 6.94 5.47 21.44
N ASP A 435 6.14 6.42 21.93
CA ASP A 435 5.29 6.24 23.11
C ASP A 435 4.11 5.28 22.85
N GLN A 436 3.56 5.30 21.64
CA GLN A 436 2.48 4.41 21.19
C GLN A 436 2.96 2.99 20.92
N LEU A 437 4.13 2.88 20.29
CA LEU A 437 4.79 1.61 20.05
C LEU A 437 5.16 0.92 21.35
N ARG A 438 5.52 1.67 22.40
CA ARG A 438 5.84 1.09 23.71
C ARG A 438 4.66 0.34 24.31
N THR A 439 3.48 0.95 24.34
CA THR A 439 2.27 0.30 24.88
C THR A 439 1.86 -0.91 24.04
N LEU A 440 1.92 -0.78 22.71
CA LEU A 440 1.61 -1.87 21.80
C LEU A 440 2.58 -3.05 21.97
N ARG A 441 3.88 -2.76 22.14
CA ARG A 441 4.92 -3.76 22.42
C ARG A 441 4.70 -4.46 23.76
N GLU A 442 4.24 -3.77 24.80
CA GLU A 442 3.96 -4.40 26.09
C GLU A 442 2.81 -5.41 25.99
N GLU A 443 1.74 -5.05 25.27
CA GLU A 443 0.62 -5.96 25.05
C GLU A 443 1.04 -7.15 24.19
N MET A 444 1.77 -6.92 23.11
CA MET A 444 2.31 -7.98 22.23
C MET A 444 3.38 -8.83 22.92
N ALA A 445 4.14 -8.28 23.87
CA ALA A 445 5.10 -9.04 24.67
C ALA A 445 4.42 -10.06 25.60
N ARG A 446 3.17 -9.76 26.01
CA ARG A 446 2.33 -10.66 26.81
C ARG A 446 1.63 -11.73 25.94
N THR A 447 1.11 -11.35 24.77
CA THR A 447 0.32 -12.26 23.90
C THR A 447 1.16 -13.01 22.85
N GLY A 448 2.34 -12.51 22.51
CA GLY A 448 3.20 -13.01 21.43
C GLY A 448 2.82 -12.51 20.03
N PHE A 449 1.71 -11.78 19.88
CA PHE A 449 1.20 -11.31 18.60
C PHE A 449 0.31 -10.06 18.73
N LEU A 450 0.14 -9.33 17.62
CA LEU A 450 -0.90 -8.32 17.46
C LEU A 450 -2.20 -9.00 17.04
N SER A 451 -3.28 -8.80 17.80
CA SER A 451 -4.58 -9.42 17.51
C SER A 451 -5.25 -8.86 16.26
N GLY A 452 -6.11 -9.66 15.65
CA GLY A 452 -6.91 -9.23 14.49
C GLY A 452 -7.86 -8.07 14.82
N LYS A 453 -8.47 -8.06 16.01
CA LYS A 453 -9.34 -6.96 16.48
C LYS A 453 -8.59 -5.63 16.63
N GLN A 454 -7.39 -5.63 17.20
CA GLN A 454 -6.57 -4.42 17.33
C GLN A 454 -6.16 -3.86 15.96
N MET A 455 -5.77 -4.76 15.05
CA MET A 455 -5.46 -4.39 13.67
C MET A 455 -6.68 -3.79 12.94
N ALA A 456 -7.84 -4.44 13.03
CA ALA A 456 -9.07 -3.97 12.41
C ALA A 456 -9.54 -2.61 12.96
N GLY A 457 -9.42 -2.40 14.28
CA GLY A 457 -9.74 -1.11 14.92
C GLY A 457 -8.88 0.04 14.37
N SER A 458 -7.59 -0.22 14.11
CA SER A 458 -6.67 0.75 13.52
C SER A 458 -7.08 1.14 12.09
N PHE A 459 -7.51 0.16 11.27
CA PHE A 459 -7.97 0.42 9.89
C PHE A 459 -9.31 1.18 9.82
N GLN A 460 -10.24 0.95 10.75
CA GLN A 460 -11.52 1.69 10.78
C GLN A 460 -11.31 3.19 11.01
N PHE A 461 -10.30 3.56 11.79
CA PHE A 461 -9.99 4.96 12.08
C PHE A 461 -9.45 5.70 10.83
N LEU A 462 -8.73 5.02 9.94
CA LEU A 462 -8.18 5.58 8.69
C LEU A 462 -9.25 5.87 7.61
N GLY A 463 -10.46 5.34 7.78
CA GLY A 463 -11.55 5.44 6.80
C GLY A 463 -12.86 5.93 7.41
N SER A 464 -12.82 6.67 8.52
CA SER A 464 -13.98 7.06 9.34
C SER A 464 -15.15 7.62 8.52
N ARG A 465 -14.86 8.46 7.53
CA ARG A 465 -15.83 9.07 6.62
C ARG A 465 -16.72 8.04 5.92
N ASP A 466 -16.12 7.02 5.34
CA ASP A 466 -16.84 6.03 4.53
C ASP A 466 -17.27 4.81 5.37
N LEU A 467 -16.44 4.38 6.32
CA LEU A 467 -16.66 3.17 7.12
C LEU A 467 -17.57 3.39 8.33
N ILE A 468 -17.58 4.60 8.90
CA ILE A 468 -18.38 4.93 10.09
C ILE A 468 -19.56 5.82 9.68
N TRP A 469 -19.29 7.01 9.16
CA TRP A 469 -20.33 8.02 8.96
C TRP A 469 -21.30 7.66 7.83
N ALA A 470 -20.80 7.34 6.64
CA ALA A 470 -21.66 6.95 5.52
C ALA A 470 -22.48 5.68 5.82
N ARG A 471 -21.87 4.69 6.50
CA ARG A 471 -22.57 3.49 6.98
C ARG A 471 -23.67 3.85 7.97
N ASN A 472 -23.38 4.67 8.99
CA ASN A 472 -24.36 5.05 10.02
C ASN A 472 -25.56 5.79 9.40
N VAL A 473 -25.33 6.69 8.45
CA VAL A 473 -26.41 7.35 7.71
C VAL A 473 -27.27 6.32 6.97
N ARG A 474 -26.66 5.39 6.24
CA ARG A 474 -27.39 4.35 5.49
C ARG A 474 -28.18 3.42 6.40
N ARG A 475 -27.55 2.90 7.45
CA ARG A 475 -28.12 1.87 8.33
C ARG A 475 -29.13 2.45 9.32
N TYR A 476 -28.73 3.48 10.05
CA TYR A 476 -29.52 4.00 11.16
C TYR A 476 -30.43 5.17 10.77
N LEU A 477 -30.07 5.99 9.79
CA LEU A 477 -30.92 7.12 9.39
C LEU A 477 -31.84 6.79 8.20
N LEU A 478 -31.37 5.95 7.27
CA LEU A 478 -32.18 5.51 6.12
C LEU A 478 -32.82 4.13 6.32
N GLY A 479 -32.54 3.44 7.43
CA GLY A 479 -33.12 2.14 7.74
C GLY A 479 -32.73 1.01 6.77
N LYS A 480 -31.63 1.17 6.03
CA LYS A 480 -31.20 0.20 5.03
C LYS A 480 -30.25 -0.82 5.67
N GLN A 481 -30.60 -2.09 5.60
CA GLN A 481 -29.68 -3.14 6.03
C GLN A 481 -28.40 -3.15 5.20
N ASP A 482 -27.28 -3.44 5.86
CA ASP A 482 -26.02 -3.69 5.18
C ASP A 482 -26.17 -4.99 4.39
N GLN A 483 -26.04 -4.92 3.07
CA GLN A 483 -25.95 -6.14 2.26
C GLN A 483 -24.53 -6.69 2.38
N PRO A 484 -24.36 -7.92 2.90
CA PRO A 484 -23.05 -8.54 2.93
C PRO A 484 -22.55 -8.71 1.49
N ASN A 485 -21.29 -8.36 1.26
CA ASN A 485 -20.58 -8.70 0.03
C ASN A 485 -19.28 -9.43 0.39
N ASP A 486 -18.68 -10.03 -0.61
CA ASP A 486 -17.43 -10.78 -0.50
C ASP A 486 -16.29 -9.94 0.10
N LEU A 487 -16.13 -8.69 -0.31
CA LEU A 487 -15.11 -7.78 0.22
C LEU A 487 -15.30 -7.47 1.71
N MET A 488 -16.54 -7.27 2.16
CA MET A 488 -16.88 -7.08 3.57
C MET A 488 -16.63 -8.36 4.38
N SER A 489 -16.96 -9.53 3.81
CA SER A 489 -16.68 -10.83 4.41
C SER A 489 -15.17 -11.07 4.56
N TRP A 490 -14.38 -10.68 3.55
CA TRP A 490 -12.92 -10.67 3.63
C TRP A 490 -12.40 -9.72 4.70
N ASN A 491 -12.93 -8.50 4.77
CA ASN A 491 -12.48 -7.50 5.75
C ASN A 491 -12.78 -7.93 7.21
N ALA A 492 -13.76 -8.80 7.42
CA ALA A 492 -14.07 -9.39 8.71
C ALA A 492 -13.18 -10.59 9.08
N ASP A 493 -12.48 -11.19 8.11
CA ASP A 493 -11.62 -12.36 8.31
C ASP A 493 -10.18 -11.95 8.61
N VAL A 494 -9.99 -11.42 9.82
CA VAL A 494 -8.75 -10.81 10.28
C VAL A 494 -7.63 -11.82 10.52
N THR A 495 -6.38 -11.34 10.42
CA THR A 495 -5.17 -12.12 10.74
C THR A 495 -4.38 -11.47 11.86
N ARG A 496 -3.65 -12.29 12.61
CA ARG A 496 -2.67 -11.86 13.61
C ARG A 496 -1.33 -11.56 12.94
N LEU A 497 -0.49 -10.79 13.62
CA LEU A 497 0.92 -10.61 13.24
C LEU A 497 1.85 -11.00 14.39
N PRO A 498 2.96 -11.73 14.15
CA PRO A 498 3.91 -12.05 15.21
C PRO A 498 4.53 -10.80 15.83
N GLU A 499 4.80 -10.86 17.13
CA GLU A 499 5.41 -9.75 17.88
C GLU A 499 6.66 -9.19 17.20
N ARG A 500 7.61 -10.08 16.92
CA ARG A 500 8.91 -9.71 16.39
C ARG A 500 8.82 -9.13 14.99
N MET A 501 8.13 -9.80 14.07
CA MET A 501 7.96 -9.31 12.69
C MET A 501 7.32 -7.92 12.68
N HIS A 502 6.22 -7.73 13.43
CA HIS A 502 5.54 -6.45 13.50
C HIS A 502 6.44 -5.34 14.09
N SER A 503 7.19 -5.64 15.15
CA SER A 503 8.11 -4.68 15.76
C SER A 503 9.26 -4.29 14.82
N GLU A 504 9.88 -5.27 14.16
CA GLU A 504 10.94 -5.06 13.16
C GLU A 504 10.41 -4.27 11.95
N TYR A 505 9.18 -4.54 11.51
CA TYR A 505 8.49 -3.83 10.42
C TYR A 505 8.28 -2.34 10.76
N LEU A 506 7.68 -2.02 11.90
CA LEU A 506 7.43 -0.63 12.31
C LEU A 506 8.74 0.12 12.56
N GLN A 507 9.71 -0.50 13.24
CA GLN A 507 10.98 0.14 13.53
C GLN A 507 11.80 0.38 12.25
N SER A 508 11.97 -0.64 11.41
CA SER A 508 12.85 -0.53 10.24
C SER A 508 12.23 0.31 9.14
N LEU A 509 10.93 0.15 8.89
CA LEU A 509 10.28 0.79 7.75
C LEU A 509 9.56 2.08 8.14
N TYR A 510 8.63 2.07 9.08
CA TYR A 510 7.89 3.30 9.40
C TYR A 510 8.73 4.35 10.12
N LEU A 511 9.48 3.97 11.17
CA LEU A 511 10.29 4.93 11.92
C LEU A 511 11.56 5.32 11.18
N ASN A 512 12.33 4.32 10.74
CA ASN A 512 13.67 4.57 10.20
C ASN A 512 13.73 4.70 8.67
N ASN A 513 12.63 4.42 7.97
CA ASN A 513 12.53 4.40 6.51
C ASN A 513 13.73 3.70 5.84
N ALA A 514 14.19 2.60 6.45
CA ALA A 514 15.49 2.01 6.16
C ALA A 514 15.56 1.49 4.72
N LEU A 515 14.44 1.06 4.13
CA LEU A 515 14.40 0.56 2.76
C LEU A 515 14.67 1.67 1.74
N ALA A 516 13.90 2.76 1.77
CA ALA A 516 14.11 3.89 0.86
C ALA A 516 15.46 4.59 1.11
N ALA A 517 15.97 4.55 2.34
CA ALA A 517 17.27 5.10 2.69
C ALA A 517 18.46 4.18 2.35
N GLY A 518 18.23 2.99 1.77
CA GLY A 518 19.29 2.04 1.43
C GLY A 518 20.03 1.46 2.65
N ARG A 519 19.39 1.44 3.82
CA ARG A 519 19.92 0.93 5.10
C ARG A 519 19.31 -0.39 5.54
N TYR A 520 18.22 -0.83 4.90
CA TYR A 520 17.59 -2.11 5.24
C TYR A 520 18.51 -3.27 4.87
N ARG A 521 18.70 -4.22 5.78
CA ARG A 521 19.65 -5.33 5.61
C ARG A 521 18.94 -6.66 5.36
N VAL A 522 19.46 -7.42 4.40
CA VAL A 522 19.12 -8.82 4.17
C VAL A 522 20.39 -9.63 4.39
N GLY A 523 20.39 -10.45 5.46
CA GLY A 523 21.62 -11.00 6.02
C GLY A 523 22.62 -9.90 6.40
N ASP A 524 23.85 -10.05 5.91
CA ASP A 524 24.95 -9.15 6.27
C ASP A 524 25.13 -7.93 5.34
N ALA A 525 24.24 -7.74 4.37
CA ALA A 525 24.35 -6.64 3.40
C ALA A 525 23.07 -5.82 3.30
N ALA A 526 23.24 -4.51 3.12
CA ALA A 526 22.14 -3.59 2.87
C ALA A 526 21.63 -3.75 1.43
N VAL A 527 20.33 -3.55 1.22
CA VAL A 527 19.70 -3.56 -0.10
C VAL A 527 19.36 -2.15 -0.55
N ALA A 528 19.54 -1.89 -1.84
CA ALA A 528 19.11 -0.66 -2.47
C ALA A 528 18.09 -0.98 -3.56
N LEU A 529 16.94 -0.28 -3.57
CA LEU A 529 15.92 -0.47 -4.59
C LEU A 529 16.41 -0.15 -6.01
N SER A 530 17.46 0.67 -6.13
CA SER A 530 18.14 0.96 -7.40
C SER A 530 18.76 -0.26 -8.06
N ASP A 531 19.01 -1.33 -7.29
CA ASP A 531 19.54 -2.58 -7.83
C ASP A 531 18.44 -3.37 -8.58
N ILE A 532 17.14 -3.04 -8.42
CA ILE A 532 16.07 -3.71 -9.19
C ILE A 532 16.15 -3.30 -10.66
N HIS A 533 16.64 -4.23 -11.51
CA HIS A 533 16.79 -4.03 -12.95
C HIS A 533 15.67 -4.64 -13.81
N ALA A 534 14.80 -5.45 -13.20
CA ALA A 534 13.63 -5.97 -13.90
C ALA A 534 12.65 -4.82 -14.25
N PRO A 535 11.91 -4.90 -15.35
CA PRO A 535 10.88 -3.92 -15.67
C PRO A 535 9.76 -3.98 -14.62
N MET A 536 9.23 -2.81 -14.26
CA MET A 536 8.28 -2.65 -13.17
C MET A 536 6.90 -2.22 -13.66
N PHE A 537 5.85 -2.81 -13.08
CA PHE A 537 4.46 -2.35 -13.22
C PHE A 537 3.94 -1.97 -11.84
N VAL A 538 3.65 -0.69 -11.62
CA VAL A 538 3.33 -0.16 -10.29
C VAL A 538 1.94 0.45 -10.29
N VAL A 539 1.10 0.05 -9.34
CA VAL A 539 -0.29 0.50 -9.24
C VAL A 539 -0.48 1.29 -7.94
N GLY A 540 -0.86 2.55 -8.06
CA GLY A 540 -1.43 3.34 -6.97
C GLY A 540 -2.93 3.55 -7.17
N THR A 541 -3.68 3.79 -6.08
CA THR A 541 -5.12 4.10 -6.16
C THR A 541 -5.40 5.53 -5.72
N SER A 542 -6.27 6.24 -6.45
CA SER A 542 -6.43 7.69 -6.29
C SER A 542 -7.03 8.13 -4.95
N ARG A 543 -7.78 7.25 -4.28
CA ARG A 543 -8.37 7.45 -2.94
C ARG A 543 -7.77 6.50 -1.90
N ASP A 544 -6.53 6.06 -2.09
CA ASP A 544 -5.84 5.23 -1.12
C ASP A 544 -5.48 6.03 0.15
N HIS A 545 -5.98 5.60 1.30
CA HIS A 545 -5.59 6.15 2.61
C HIS A 545 -4.58 5.26 3.35
N VAL A 546 -4.39 4.02 2.89
CA VAL A 546 -3.48 3.02 3.48
C VAL A 546 -2.08 3.16 2.86
N ALA A 547 -2.02 3.19 1.52
CA ALA A 547 -0.81 3.41 0.75
C ALA A 547 -1.04 4.57 -0.23
N PRO A 548 -0.98 5.83 0.22
CA PRO A 548 -1.27 6.99 -0.64
C PRO A 548 -0.48 6.91 -1.94
N TRP A 549 -1.16 7.07 -3.08
CA TRP A 549 -0.54 6.82 -4.39
C TRP A 549 0.69 7.70 -4.65
N LYS A 550 0.75 8.91 -4.08
CA LYS A 550 1.94 9.77 -4.17
C LYS A 550 3.16 9.16 -3.48
N SER A 551 2.95 8.45 -2.37
CA SER A 551 3.99 7.72 -1.65
C SER A 551 4.40 6.45 -2.41
N VAL A 552 3.44 5.75 -3.02
CA VAL A 552 3.72 4.65 -3.96
C VAL A 552 4.52 5.16 -5.17
N TYR A 553 4.19 6.35 -5.68
CA TYR A 553 4.85 6.98 -6.83
C TYR A 553 6.32 7.31 -6.60
N LYS A 554 6.76 7.45 -5.34
CA LYS A 554 8.17 7.67 -4.98
C LYS A 554 9.09 6.53 -5.42
N ILE A 555 8.56 5.37 -5.81
CA ILE A 555 9.37 4.32 -6.45
C ILE A 555 10.21 4.86 -7.62
N HIS A 556 9.71 5.85 -8.37
CA HIS A 556 10.46 6.49 -9.45
C HIS A 556 11.73 7.19 -8.97
N LEU A 557 11.80 7.62 -7.71
CA LEU A 557 13.00 8.21 -7.11
C LEU A 557 14.00 7.15 -6.61
N LEU A 558 13.54 5.90 -6.45
CA LEU A 558 14.28 4.83 -5.81
C LEU A 558 14.77 3.76 -6.80
N THR A 559 14.29 3.78 -8.04
CA THR A 559 14.66 2.80 -9.08
C THR A 559 15.08 3.48 -10.38
N ASP A 560 16.02 2.85 -11.10
CA ASP A 560 16.49 3.23 -12.44
C ASP A 560 16.22 2.11 -13.46
N THR A 561 14.93 1.77 -13.60
CA THR A 561 14.45 0.75 -14.54
C THR A 561 13.18 1.23 -15.24
N ASP A 562 12.83 0.57 -16.33
CA ASP A 562 11.58 0.79 -17.05
C ASP A 562 10.40 0.59 -16.10
N THR A 563 9.63 1.64 -15.87
CA THR A 563 8.54 1.66 -14.90
C THR A 563 7.26 2.10 -15.59
N THR A 564 6.28 1.19 -15.68
CA THR A 564 4.90 1.53 -16.03
C THR A 564 4.15 1.85 -14.75
N PHE A 565 3.68 3.08 -14.59
CA PHE A 565 2.85 3.47 -13.45
C PHE A 565 1.40 3.58 -13.86
N VAL A 566 0.53 3.07 -12.99
CA VAL A 566 -0.93 3.12 -13.11
C VAL A 566 -1.51 3.85 -11.92
N LEU A 567 -2.31 4.88 -12.17
CA LEU A 567 -3.17 5.50 -11.17
C LEU A 567 -4.61 5.05 -11.37
N ALA A 568 -5.02 4.02 -10.61
CA ALA A 568 -6.36 3.45 -10.69
C ALA A 568 -7.38 4.26 -9.87
N SER A 569 -8.62 4.35 -10.36
CA SER A 569 -9.72 4.93 -9.60
C SER A 569 -10.22 3.97 -8.50
N GLY A 570 -10.39 4.50 -7.28
CA GLY A 570 -10.85 3.71 -6.14
C GLY A 570 -10.03 3.97 -4.87
N GLY A 571 -10.46 3.37 -3.76
CA GLY A 571 -9.64 3.24 -2.55
C GLY A 571 -8.74 2.00 -2.61
N HIS A 572 -8.00 1.72 -1.54
CA HIS A 572 -6.96 0.67 -1.48
C HIS A 572 -7.37 -0.66 -2.15
N ASN A 573 -8.40 -1.33 -1.62
CA ASN A 573 -8.85 -2.62 -2.14
C ASN A 573 -9.69 -2.46 -3.40
N ALA A 574 -10.64 -1.51 -3.38
CA ALA A 574 -11.58 -1.33 -4.47
C ALA A 574 -10.88 -0.91 -5.77
N GLY A 575 -9.76 -0.19 -5.72
CA GLY A 575 -8.99 0.18 -6.92
C GLY A 575 -8.11 -0.97 -7.45
N VAL A 576 -7.66 -1.88 -6.57
CA VAL A 576 -6.91 -3.08 -6.95
C VAL A 576 -7.83 -4.17 -7.51
N VAL A 577 -8.95 -4.43 -6.83
CA VAL A 577 -10.02 -5.31 -7.30
C VAL A 577 -10.87 -4.56 -8.33
N SER A 578 -10.44 -4.65 -9.58
CA SER A 578 -10.99 -3.90 -10.70
C SER A 578 -11.22 -4.85 -11.88
N GLU A 579 -12.14 -5.80 -11.76
CA GLU A 579 -12.46 -6.73 -12.83
C GLU A 579 -12.95 -6.05 -14.12
N PRO A 580 -12.64 -6.61 -15.31
CA PRO A 580 -13.17 -6.12 -16.57
C PRO A 580 -14.71 -6.12 -16.60
N GLY A 581 -15.30 -5.09 -17.20
CA GLY A 581 -16.75 -4.93 -17.30
C GLY A 581 -17.42 -4.24 -16.11
N HIS A 582 -16.70 -3.97 -15.01
CA HIS A 582 -17.26 -3.20 -13.91
C HIS A 582 -17.44 -1.72 -14.31
N ALA A 583 -18.67 -1.22 -14.22
CA ALA A 583 -18.99 0.15 -14.62
C ALA A 583 -18.25 1.20 -13.76
N ARG A 584 -17.92 2.35 -14.37
CA ARG A 584 -17.30 3.52 -13.72
C ARG A 584 -15.90 3.25 -13.13
N ARG A 585 -15.18 2.30 -13.72
CA ARG A 585 -13.73 2.12 -13.49
C ARG A 585 -12.97 2.89 -14.56
N SER A 586 -11.91 3.55 -14.14
CA SER A 586 -10.92 4.17 -15.02
C SER A 586 -9.55 4.18 -14.35
N TYR A 587 -8.51 4.36 -15.15
CA TYR A 587 -7.14 4.45 -14.70
C TYR A 587 -6.34 5.39 -15.59
N GLN A 588 -5.26 5.97 -15.06
CA GLN A 588 -4.24 6.63 -15.86
C GLN A 588 -3.03 5.72 -16.02
N LEU A 589 -2.34 5.81 -17.15
CA LEU A 589 -1.18 4.95 -17.43
C LEU A 589 -0.12 5.69 -18.25
N THR A 590 1.12 5.66 -17.76
CA THR A 590 2.30 6.14 -18.49
C THR A 590 3.49 5.24 -18.15
N ARG A 591 4.41 5.11 -19.11
CA ARG A 591 5.69 4.40 -18.93
C ARG A 591 6.82 5.41 -18.87
N ARG A 592 7.67 5.30 -17.86
CA ARG A 592 8.98 5.93 -17.79
C ARG A 592 10.03 4.92 -18.23
N THR A 593 10.79 5.21 -19.28
CA THR A 593 11.94 4.38 -19.66
C THR A 593 13.18 4.79 -18.86
N ARG A 594 14.13 3.87 -18.72
CA ARG A 594 15.42 4.15 -18.08
C ARG A 594 16.08 5.42 -18.67
N GLY A 595 16.64 6.27 -17.80
CA GLY A 595 17.28 7.52 -18.19
C GLY A 595 16.33 8.70 -18.50
N GLN A 596 15.01 8.50 -18.49
CA GLN A 596 14.06 9.62 -18.57
C GLN A 596 13.99 10.36 -17.22
N GLY A 597 13.82 11.68 -17.30
CA GLY A 597 13.71 12.55 -16.14
C GLY A 597 12.49 12.24 -15.26
N TYR A 598 12.59 12.62 -13.99
CA TYR A 598 11.50 12.53 -13.04
C TYR A 598 10.37 13.53 -13.39
N VAL A 599 9.13 13.08 -13.27
CA VAL A 599 7.92 13.90 -13.36
C VAL A 599 7.28 13.93 -11.98
N THR A 600 6.77 15.08 -11.54
CA THR A 600 6.12 15.17 -10.23
C THR A 600 4.82 14.36 -10.24
N PRO A 601 4.34 13.87 -9.08
CA PRO A 601 3.04 13.19 -9.01
C PRO A 601 1.91 14.08 -9.57
N GLU A 602 1.92 15.38 -9.24
CA GLU A 602 0.92 16.35 -9.71
C GLU A 602 0.91 16.46 -11.23
N ASP A 603 2.07 16.61 -11.85
CA ASP A 603 2.20 16.68 -13.32
C ASP A 603 1.82 15.35 -13.97
N TYR A 604 2.16 14.23 -13.35
CA TYR A 604 1.72 12.91 -13.80
C TYR A 604 0.19 12.82 -13.80
N ALA A 605 -0.47 13.17 -12.69
CA ALA A 605 -1.93 13.09 -12.57
C ALA A 605 -2.65 14.04 -13.54
N ALA A 606 -2.05 15.18 -13.86
CA ALA A 606 -2.57 16.15 -14.82
C ALA A 606 -2.36 15.74 -16.29
N GLY A 607 -1.23 15.10 -16.60
CA GLY A 607 -0.81 14.81 -17.98
C GLY A 607 -1.02 13.37 -18.44
N ALA A 608 -1.13 12.40 -17.54
CA ALA A 608 -1.25 11.00 -17.90
C ALA A 608 -2.60 10.69 -18.58
N PRO A 609 -2.62 9.99 -19.72
CA PRO A 609 -3.85 9.62 -20.41
C PRO A 609 -4.79 8.81 -19.52
N VAL A 610 -6.08 9.16 -19.55
CA VAL A 610 -7.13 8.43 -18.83
C VAL A 610 -7.71 7.36 -19.75
N HIS A 611 -7.79 6.14 -19.24
CA HIS A 611 -8.39 4.98 -19.88
C HIS A 611 -9.62 4.55 -19.07
N GLU A 612 -10.73 4.31 -19.76
CA GLU A 612 -11.93 3.73 -19.16
C GLU A 612 -11.79 2.21 -19.05
N GLY A 613 -12.40 1.62 -18.03
CA GLY A 613 -12.38 0.18 -17.78
C GLY A 613 -11.32 -0.28 -16.77
N SER A 614 -10.92 -1.54 -16.89
CA SER A 614 -10.04 -2.22 -15.95
C SER A 614 -8.58 -2.04 -16.32
N TRP A 615 -7.74 -1.72 -15.34
CA TRP A 615 -6.29 -1.73 -15.54
C TRP A 615 -5.71 -3.16 -15.63
N TRP A 616 -6.47 -4.20 -15.23
CA TRP A 616 -6.03 -5.60 -15.35
C TRP A 616 -5.75 -5.99 -16.79
N GLU A 617 -6.49 -5.42 -17.75
CA GLU A 617 -6.31 -5.66 -19.18
C GLU A 617 -4.95 -5.11 -19.65
N ALA A 618 -4.61 -3.90 -19.21
CA ALA A 618 -3.29 -3.30 -19.49
C ALA A 618 -2.15 -4.07 -18.79
N TRP A 619 -2.38 -4.53 -17.57
CA TRP A 619 -1.40 -5.33 -16.84
C TRP A 619 -1.16 -6.69 -17.50
N SER A 620 -2.22 -7.39 -17.91
CA SER A 620 -2.10 -8.66 -18.63
C SER A 620 -1.37 -8.47 -19.95
N ALA A 621 -1.72 -7.46 -20.74
CA ALA A 621 -0.98 -7.14 -21.97
C ALA A 621 0.50 -6.86 -21.69
N TRP A 622 0.81 -6.10 -20.65
CA TRP A 622 2.18 -5.83 -20.25
C TRP A 622 2.93 -7.09 -19.79
N LEU A 623 2.29 -8.03 -19.08
CA LEU A 623 2.91 -9.31 -18.73
C LEU A 623 3.23 -10.12 -19.99
N VAL A 624 2.32 -10.13 -20.96
CA VAL A 624 2.52 -10.80 -22.26
C VAL A 624 3.72 -10.21 -23.01
N ASP A 625 3.88 -8.89 -23.03
CA ASP A 625 5.02 -8.21 -23.68
C ASP A 625 6.38 -8.59 -23.05
N HIS A 626 6.37 -9.06 -21.80
CA HIS A 626 7.56 -9.51 -21.07
C HIS A 626 7.64 -11.04 -20.95
N SER A 627 6.72 -11.76 -21.60
CA SER A 627 6.69 -13.23 -21.66
C SER A 627 7.28 -13.74 -22.98
N SER A 628 7.81 -14.95 -22.95
CA SER A 628 8.22 -15.65 -24.17
C SER A 628 7.00 -16.25 -24.90
N ALA A 629 7.24 -16.85 -26.08
CA ALA A 629 6.21 -17.50 -26.86
C ALA A 629 5.46 -18.59 -26.06
N ARG A 630 4.14 -18.69 -26.27
CA ARG A 630 3.28 -19.60 -25.52
C ARG A 630 3.69 -21.07 -25.70
N VAL A 631 3.50 -21.85 -24.65
CA VAL A 631 3.76 -23.29 -24.56
C VAL A 631 2.47 -24.05 -24.20
N PRO A 632 2.38 -25.36 -24.47
CA PRO A 632 1.27 -26.17 -23.96
C PRO A 632 1.13 -26.05 -22.45
N ALA A 633 -0.09 -25.95 -21.94
CA ALA A 633 -0.35 -25.82 -20.51
C ALA A 633 0.12 -27.07 -19.76
N PRO A 634 1.13 -26.98 -18.86
CA PRO A 634 1.56 -28.15 -18.11
C PRO A 634 0.49 -28.50 -17.07
N PRO A 635 0.16 -29.79 -16.88
CA PRO A 635 -0.73 -30.18 -15.78
C PRO A 635 -0.07 -29.91 -14.42
N ILE A 636 -0.86 -29.95 -13.35
CA ILE A 636 -0.33 -30.01 -11.98
C ILE A 636 0.04 -31.47 -11.70
N PRO A 637 1.32 -31.79 -11.44
CA PRO A 637 1.71 -33.16 -11.11
C PRO A 637 0.99 -33.63 -9.84
N ALA A 638 0.40 -34.84 -9.89
CA ALA A 638 -0.39 -35.38 -8.77
C ALA A 638 0.47 -35.63 -7.52
N ASP A 639 1.74 -35.95 -7.71
CA ASP A 639 2.74 -36.13 -6.65
C ASP A 639 3.20 -34.82 -6.01
N ALA A 640 3.03 -33.69 -6.69
CA ALA A 640 3.30 -32.36 -6.14
C ALA A 640 2.10 -31.77 -5.37
N ALA A 641 0.89 -32.30 -5.54
CA ALA A 641 -0.31 -31.78 -4.90
C ALA A 641 -0.47 -32.29 -3.46
N LEU A 642 -0.51 -31.37 -2.49
CA LEU A 642 -0.71 -31.67 -1.07
C LEU A 642 -2.20 -31.70 -0.69
N CYS A 643 -2.96 -30.72 -1.17
CA CYS A 643 -4.41 -30.64 -1.03
C CYS A 643 -4.98 -29.66 -2.06
N ASP A 644 -6.31 -29.58 -2.15
CA ASP A 644 -7.00 -28.66 -3.05
C ASP A 644 -6.91 -27.21 -2.56
N ALA A 645 -6.87 -26.25 -3.49
CA ALA A 645 -7.09 -24.85 -3.16
C ALA A 645 -8.47 -24.69 -2.49
N PRO A 646 -8.62 -23.82 -1.47
CA PRO A 646 -7.72 -22.73 -1.12
C PRO A 646 -6.63 -23.07 -0.06
N GLY A 647 -6.41 -24.37 0.20
CA GLY A 647 -5.44 -24.84 1.20
C GLY A 647 -6.00 -24.87 2.63
N GLU A 648 -5.14 -25.16 3.61
CA GLU A 648 -5.55 -25.29 5.01
C GLU A 648 -5.32 -24.00 5.80
N TYR A 649 -4.25 -23.25 5.51
CA TYR A 649 -3.83 -22.09 6.30
C TYR A 649 -4.83 -20.94 6.23
N VAL A 650 -5.51 -20.79 5.10
CA VAL A 650 -6.52 -19.74 4.90
C VAL A 650 -7.74 -19.92 5.79
N HIS A 651 -8.03 -21.15 6.26
CA HIS A 651 -9.20 -21.42 7.11
C HIS A 651 -8.94 -21.10 8.58
N VAL A 652 -7.69 -20.88 8.98
CA VAL A 652 -7.33 -20.58 10.37
C VAL A 652 -7.88 -19.21 10.77
N ARG A 653 -8.67 -19.19 11.83
CA ARG A 653 -9.36 -18.02 12.39
C ARG A 653 -9.25 -18.05 13.91
N TYR A 654 -9.20 -16.88 14.50
CA TYR A 654 -9.19 -16.69 15.94
C TYR A 654 -10.31 -15.72 16.33
N ALA A 655 -10.89 -15.92 17.51
CA ALA A 655 -12.00 -15.10 17.99
C ALA A 655 -11.55 -13.89 18.83
N ASP A 656 -10.25 -13.59 18.76
CA ASP A 656 -9.49 -12.64 19.58
C ASP A 656 -10.00 -11.23 19.48
#